data_AF-A0A7C5R6S4-F1
#
_entry.id   AF-A0A7C5R6S4-F1
#
_cell.length_a   1.000
_cell.length_b   1.000
_cell.length_c   1.000
_cell.angle_alpha   90.00
_cell.angle_beta   90.00
_cell.angle_gamma   90.00
#
_symmetry.space_group_name_H-M   'P 1'
#
loop_
_entity.id
_entity.type
_entity.pdbx_description
1 polymer ?
#
loop_
_entity_poly.entity_id
_entity_poly.type
_entity_poly.pdbx_seq_one_letter_code
_entity_poly.pdbx_strand_id
1 'polypeptide(L)'
;MVGFFKKYRQMKKSITLLASLFIFSLNIAQAQHSIARQWNEKVLDAIRGDFARPTVHARNLFHTSMAMYDAWAAYDTLADTYLLGKTVHGYTCPFDGVPVPTDVEAARREAISFGVYRLLRHRFLTSPSAFELFTDIDFFMASLGYDTDNTSVDYPSGDPAALGNYIAQQIINYGLQDGSNEQFGYQNLYYEPVNPPLIMAQPGNPDIIDMNRWQPLTLDIFIDQSGNPIPFNTPDFLSPEWGQVTPFSLKEEEATTYTRDFFDYIVYHDPGPPAYLDTTMTGGVSEEYKWGYTLVAVWSSHLHPSDSVMWDISPGSIGNIDVSQYPTDIAGLRNFYNLMEGGDPGLGHDLNPATGQPYEPQIVPRADYARVLAEFWADGPDSETPPGHWFTILNYVNDNPLLVKKFGGQGPVLNNLEWDVKSYLMLGGGMHDVAIASWGIKGWYDYIRPVSAIRGMAEFGQSSDPNLPSYHPGGIHLVPGVVEVVMPGDPLQGASGEHVGKIKLKAWRGPDYIADPLTDDAGVGWILAENWWPYQRPSFVTPPFAGYVSGHSTYSRAAAEILTALTGDPFFPGGMGEFHCPKNEFLVFEDGPSVDLTLQWATYRDASDQCSLSRIWGGIHPPVDDMPGRLIGIKIGLEAFDKAEKIFYKDHDNDGFLNSVDCNDYNPAIYPGAVEICDEADNNCDGEIDEGFPLNTYFLDFDNDGYGDINAQFFTCLNSPPTGYVTQPGDCDDTNPDINPDMAEMCDGLDNDCNGLVDDALTTYTYYFDADGDGFGNAAFSLDTCLATPVPGYADNAMDCDDTNPAINPDMAEMCDGIDNDCNGLVDDGLTVFTYYKDNDGDLFGDPAISLDTCGALDPNLGFVLNGFDCDDSNPDINPLASEIADSLDNDCNGLVDDGVTSVNESAQNPVRLFPNPTNGLMTVEYGFAETLSISIFYPDGRKALARKVDFTNGFAQLDLMDLLPGIYYLMATDQNSTRHFVKKIVRM
;
A
#
# COMPACT_ATOMS: atom_id res chain seq x y z
N MET A 1 31.46 31.98 -44.85
CA MET A 1 32.41 32.07 -43.71
C MET A 1 32.19 33.30 -42.80
N VAL A 2 32.02 34.53 -43.34
CA VAL A 2 31.78 35.76 -42.53
C VAL A 2 30.35 35.85 -41.94
N GLY A 3 29.34 35.26 -42.58
CA GLY A 3 27.95 35.16 -42.06
C GLY A 3 27.82 34.24 -40.84
N PHE A 4 28.53 33.11 -40.84
CA PHE A 4 28.58 32.14 -39.72
C PHE A 4 29.09 32.77 -38.42
N PHE A 5 30.23 33.46 -38.46
CA PHE A 5 30.75 34.19 -37.28
C PHE A 5 29.84 35.35 -36.84
N LYS A 6 28.97 35.86 -37.72
CA LYS A 6 27.96 36.87 -37.39
C LYS A 6 26.74 36.28 -36.66
N LYS A 7 26.17 35.13 -37.08
CA LYS A 7 25.12 34.42 -36.30
C LYS A 7 25.66 33.98 -34.94
N TYR A 8 26.87 33.42 -34.93
CA TYR A 8 27.60 33.03 -33.72
C TYR A 8 27.78 34.21 -32.73
N ARG A 9 28.14 35.40 -33.22
CA ARG A 9 28.22 36.63 -32.39
C ARG A 9 26.86 37.25 -32.06
N GLN A 10 25.84 37.08 -32.90
CA GLN A 10 24.49 37.63 -32.65
C GLN A 10 23.72 36.79 -31.62
N MET A 11 23.77 35.46 -31.69
CA MET A 11 23.19 34.59 -30.65
C MET A 11 23.86 34.81 -29.30
N LYS A 12 25.21 34.86 -29.25
CA LYS A 12 25.92 35.23 -28.01
C LYS A 12 25.55 36.62 -27.48
N LYS A 13 25.20 37.59 -28.35
CA LYS A 13 24.80 38.96 -27.97
C LYS A 13 23.33 39.09 -27.56
N SER A 14 22.42 38.33 -28.16
CA SER A 14 20.99 38.34 -27.80
C SER A 14 20.77 37.69 -26.43
N ILE A 15 21.57 36.67 -26.09
CA ILE A 15 21.59 36.07 -24.74
C ILE A 15 22.14 37.05 -23.69
N THR A 16 23.01 38.00 -24.06
CA THR A 16 23.52 39.01 -23.12
C THR A 16 22.62 40.24 -22.92
N LEU A 17 21.59 40.47 -23.76
CA LEU A 17 20.76 41.69 -23.70
C LEU A 17 19.42 41.53 -22.94
N LEU A 18 19.10 40.32 -22.48
CA LEU A 18 18.03 40.04 -21.51
C LEU A 18 18.52 39.98 -20.04
N ALA A 19 19.78 40.37 -19.81
CA ALA A 19 20.49 40.16 -18.55
C ALA A 19 20.21 41.19 -17.43
N SER A 20 19.20 42.07 -17.54
CA SER A 20 18.97 43.13 -16.52
C SER A 20 17.67 43.02 -15.72
N LEU A 21 16.76 42.11 -16.08
CA LEU A 21 15.57 41.77 -15.28
C LEU A 21 15.61 40.34 -14.69
N PHE A 22 16.63 39.54 -15.04
CA PHE A 22 16.79 38.14 -14.61
C PHE A 22 17.76 37.92 -13.44
N ILE A 23 18.44 38.97 -12.96
CA ILE A 23 19.48 38.85 -11.91
C ILE A 23 18.89 38.48 -10.53
N PHE A 24 17.59 38.74 -10.30
CA PHE A 24 16.93 38.37 -9.04
C PHE A 24 16.31 36.96 -9.03
N SER A 25 16.00 36.37 -10.19
CA SER A 25 15.43 35.01 -10.30
C SER A 25 16.49 33.93 -10.47
N LEU A 26 17.63 34.23 -11.12
CA LEU A 26 18.75 33.28 -11.29
C LEU A 26 19.42 32.87 -9.96
N ASN A 27 19.48 33.78 -8.99
CA ASN A 27 20.06 33.49 -7.67
C ASN A 27 19.20 32.53 -6.82
N ILE A 28 17.91 32.36 -7.15
CA ILE A 28 17.01 31.43 -6.46
C ILE A 28 17.08 30.03 -7.12
N ALA A 29 17.22 29.96 -8.44
CA ALA A 29 17.34 28.69 -9.18
C ALA A 29 18.67 27.95 -8.92
N GLN A 30 19.81 28.67 -8.86
CA GLN A 30 21.10 28.06 -8.53
C GLN A 30 21.19 27.52 -7.09
N ALA A 31 20.35 28.00 -6.18
CA ALA A 31 20.29 27.55 -4.80
C ALA A 31 19.57 26.18 -4.63
N GLN A 32 19.01 25.61 -5.71
CA GLN A 32 18.16 24.41 -5.66
C GLN A 32 18.80 23.16 -6.30
N HIS A 33 19.88 23.32 -7.10
CA HIS A 33 20.56 22.22 -7.79
C HIS A 33 21.57 21.50 -6.90
N SER A 34 21.60 20.16 -6.96
CA SER A 34 22.61 19.38 -6.27
C SER A 34 24.02 19.65 -6.82
N ILE A 35 25.06 19.27 -6.08
CA ILE A 35 26.44 19.38 -6.55
C ILE A 35 26.69 18.49 -7.78
N ALA A 36 26.04 17.31 -7.85
CA ALA A 36 26.13 16.41 -8.99
C ALA A 36 25.54 17.05 -10.25
N ARG A 37 24.36 17.68 -10.14
CA ARG A 37 23.70 18.45 -11.21
C ARG A 37 24.59 19.58 -11.74
N GLN A 38 25.28 20.29 -10.85
CA GLN A 38 26.19 21.38 -11.24
C GLN A 38 27.45 20.86 -11.93
N TRP A 39 28.04 19.77 -11.45
CA TRP A 39 29.19 19.14 -12.11
C TRP A 39 28.82 18.49 -13.44
N ASN A 40 27.62 17.93 -13.57
CA ASN A 40 27.14 17.40 -14.84
C ASN A 40 27.10 18.49 -15.92
N GLU A 41 26.66 19.72 -15.62
CA GLU A 41 26.77 20.83 -16.59
C GLU A 41 28.21 21.13 -16.98
N LYS A 42 29.16 21.06 -16.04
CA LYS A 42 30.58 21.24 -16.36
C LYS A 42 31.12 20.12 -17.26
N VAL A 43 30.61 18.90 -17.09
CA VAL A 43 30.93 17.78 -18.01
C VAL A 43 30.34 18.04 -19.38
N LEU A 44 29.08 18.47 -19.48
CA LEU A 44 28.43 18.79 -20.76
C LEU A 44 29.14 19.96 -21.46
N ASP A 45 29.50 21.03 -20.75
CA ASP A 45 30.28 22.14 -21.27
C ASP A 45 31.67 21.72 -21.75
N ALA A 46 32.32 20.80 -21.03
CA ALA A 46 33.59 20.21 -21.46
C ALA A 46 33.43 19.45 -22.79
N ILE A 47 32.35 18.69 -22.95
CA ILE A 47 32.03 17.96 -24.19
C ILE A 47 31.75 18.93 -25.35
N ARG A 48 30.96 19.97 -25.13
CA ARG A 48 30.69 21.03 -26.13
C ARG A 48 31.96 21.72 -26.60
N GLY A 49 32.92 21.89 -25.69
CA GLY A 49 34.23 22.48 -25.99
C GLY A 49 35.25 21.53 -26.62
N ASP A 50 34.92 20.25 -26.82
CA ASP A 50 35.83 19.21 -27.29
C ASP A 50 35.50 18.72 -28.72
N PHE A 51 36.38 17.90 -29.30
CA PHE A 51 36.10 17.24 -30.57
C PHE A 51 34.86 16.33 -30.47
N ALA A 52 34.08 16.26 -31.55
CA ALA A 52 32.88 15.42 -31.62
C ALA A 52 33.25 13.93 -31.63
N ARG A 53 33.24 13.29 -30.45
CA ARG A 53 33.68 11.90 -30.23
C ARG A 53 32.65 11.14 -29.40
N PRO A 54 31.51 10.74 -29.99
CA PRO A 54 30.37 10.20 -29.24
C PRO A 54 30.71 8.98 -28.37
N THR A 55 31.61 8.10 -28.83
CA THR A 55 32.11 6.96 -28.07
C THR A 55 32.88 7.37 -26.81
N VAL A 56 33.83 8.29 -26.97
CA VAL A 56 34.64 8.84 -25.87
C VAL A 56 33.77 9.62 -24.89
N HIS A 57 32.79 10.37 -25.39
CA HIS A 57 31.91 11.20 -24.57
C HIS A 57 30.89 10.40 -23.78
N ALA A 58 30.30 9.35 -24.37
CA ALA A 58 29.48 8.39 -23.63
C ALA A 58 30.26 7.79 -22.45
N ARG A 59 31.52 7.40 -22.69
CA ARG A 59 32.41 6.88 -21.66
C ARG A 59 32.79 7.92 -20.61
N ASN A 60 33.03 9.17 -20.99
CA ASN A 60 33.31 10.27 -20.05
C ASN A 60 32.10 10.57 -19.16
N LEU A 61 30.89 10.57 -19.73
CA LEU A 61 29.64 10.72 -18.97
C LEU A 61 29.47 9.56 -17.97
N PHE A 62 29.73 8.32 -18.38
CA PHE A 62 29.70 7.18 -17.47
C PHE A 62 30.74 7.29 -16.35
N HIS A 63 32.01 7.53 -16.67
CA HIS A 63 33.09 7.57 -15.68
C HIS A 63 32.94 8.73 -14.69
N THR A 64 32.44 9.89 -15.14
CA THR A 64 32.14 10.99 -14.22
C THR A 64 30.92 10.68 -13.35
N SER A 65 29.89 10.05 -13.88
CA SER A 65 28.72 9.61 -13.11
C SER A 65 29.09 8.54 -12.08
N MET A 66 29.98 7.61 -12.43
CA MET A 66 30.59 6.63 -11.53
C MET A 66 31.34 7.31 -10.39
N ALA A 67 32.15 8.34 -10.67
CA ALA A 67 32.83 9.10 -9.63
C ALA A 67 31.85 9.78 -8.67
N MET A 68 30.77 10.38 -9.21
CA MET A 68 29.75 11.04 -8.40
C MET A 68 29.01 10.03 -7.51
N TYR A 69 28.62 8.89 -8.07
CA TYR A 69 27.91 7.84 -7.36
C TYR A 69 28.76 7.18 -6.29
N ASP A 70 29.99 6.75 -6.61
CA ASP A 70 30.87 6.10 -5.63
C ASP A 70 31.24 7.05 -4.47
N ALA A 71 31.43 8.34 -4.76
CA ALA A 71 31.65 9.35 -3.72
C ALA A 71 30.43 9.53 -2.80
N TRP A 72 29.22 9.39 -3.34
CA TRP A 72 27.97 9.45 -2.57
C TRP A 72 27.74 8.18 -1.75
N ALA A 73 27.91 7.01 -2.38
CA ALA A 73 27.69 5.69 -1.80
C ALA A 73 28.74 5.31 -0.74
N ALA A 74 29.96 5.86 -0.82
CA ALA A 74 31.01 5.65 0.20
C ALA A 74 30.59 6.08 1.62
N TYR A 75 29.61 6.99 1.74
CA TYR A 75 29.05 7.43 3.02
C TYR A 75 27.64 6.88 3.28
N ASP A 76 27.09 6.08 2.37
CA ASP A 76 25.76 5.50 2.49
C ASP A 76 25.78 4.14 3.19
N THR A 77 24.71 3.82 3.92
CA THR A 77 24.61 2.56 4.65
C THR A 77 23.87 1.47 3.88
N LEU A 78 23.13 1.84 2.84
CA LEU A 78 22.29 0.92 2.06
C LEU A 78 22.89 0.66 0.67
N ALA A 79 23.29 1.73 -0.01
CA ALA A 79 23.79 1.64 -1.38
C ALA A 79 25.15 0.93 -1.47
N ASP A 80 25.35 0.13 -2.51
CA ASP A 80 26.66 -0.43 -2.84
C ASP A 80 27.44 0.53 -3.74
N THR A 81 28.76 0.57 -3.61
CA THR A 81 29.64 1.25 -4.57
C THR A 81 29.76 0.43 -5.87
N TYR A 82 29.99 1.10 -7.00
CA TYR A 82 30.25 0.44 -8.28
C TYR A 82 31.69 -0.02 -8.41
N LEU A 83 32.67 0.88 -8.30
CA LEU A 83 34.09 0.57 -8.49
C LEU A 83 34.80 0.41 -7.14
N LEU A 84 34.62 1.36 -6.21
CA LEU A 84 35.27 1.34 -4.90
C LEU A 84 35.00 0.03 -4.15
N GLY A 85 36.05 -0.65 -3.69
CA GLY A 85 35.94 -1.90 -2.93
C GLY A 85 35.56 -3.12 -3.76
N LYS A 86 35.48 -2.98 -5.09
CA LYS A 86 35.04 -4.05 -6.00
C LYS A 86 36.15 -4.47 -6.96
N THR A 87 35.94 -5.64 -7.55
CA THR A 87 36.65 -6.07 -8.76
C THR A 87 35.69 -6.01 -9.93
N VAL A 88 35.95 -5.12 -10.88
CA VAL A 88 35.10 -4.85 -12.05
C VAL A 88 35.93 -5.12 -13.30
N HIS A 89 35.47 -6.04 -14.16
CA HIS A 89 36.16 -6.47 -15.39
C HIS A 89 37.67 -6.76 -15.20
N GLY A 90 38.02 -7.41 -14.09
CA GLY A 90 39.41 -7.77 -13.77
C GLY A 90 40.26 -6.65 -13.16
N TYR A 91 39.73 -5.44 -12.99
CA TYR A 91 40.36 -4.36 -12.22
C TYR A 91 39.85 -4.37 -10.79
N THR A 92 40.75 -4.44 -9.82
CA THR A 92 40.41 -4.34 -8.39
C THR A 92 40.71 -2.94 -7.87
N CYS A 93 39.71 -2.30 -7.26
CA CYS A 93 39.84 -1.01 -6.60
C CYS A 93 39.72 -1.20 -5.07
N PRO A 94 40.83 -1.21 -4.32
CA PRO A 94 40.79 -1.40 -2.87
C PRO A 94 40.02 -0.29 -2.15
N PHE A 95 39.18 -0.63 -1.17
CA PHE A 95 38.49 0.36 -0.34
C PHE A 95 38.14 -0.27 1.00
N ASP A 96 38.66 0.30 2.09
CA ASP A 96 38.47 -0.19 3.45
C ASP A 96 37.43 0.63 4.25
N GLY A 97 36.63 1.44 3.54
CA GLY A 97 35.67 2.38 4.14
C GLY A 97 36.28 3.75 4.49
N VAL A 98 35.42 4.70 4.82
CA VAL A 98 35.80 6.05 5.26
C VAL A 98 35.26 6.33 6.66
N PRO A 99 35.98 7.11 7.50
CA PRO A 99 35.42 7.62 8.74
C PRO A 99 34.15 8.43 8.48
N VAL A 100 33.08 8.17 9.24
CA VAL A 100 31.82 8.91 9.11
C VAL A 100 31.99 10.33 9.66
N PRO A 101 31.84 11.38 8.83
CA PRO A 101 31.99 12.77 9.26
C PRO A 101 30.74 13.26 10.01
N THR A 102 30.88 14.41 10.67
CA THR A 102 29.73 15.06 11.34
C THR A 102 28.71 15.65 10.36
N ASP A 103 29.16 16.09 9.19
CA ASP A 103 28.32 16.56 8.09
C ASP A 103 28.60 15.73 6.83
N VAL A 104 27.78 14.70 6.64
CA VAL A 104 27.89 13.75 5.52
C VAL A 104 27.62 14.45 4.19
N GLU A 105 26.67 15.38 4.14
CA GLU A 105 26.31 16.07 2.91
C GLU A 105 27.42 17.03 2.46
N ALA A 106 28.07 17.73 3.39
CA ALA A 106 29.27 18.51 3.08
C ALA A 106 30.42 17.64 2.55
N ALA A 107 30.64 16.47 3.16
CA ALA A 107 31.68 15.54 2.72
C ALA A 107 31.38 14.96 1.33
N ARG A 108 30.14 14.54 1.06
CA ARG A 108 29.69 14.09 -0.28
C ARG A 108 29.92 15.18 -1.32
N ARG A 109 29.58 16.44 -1.01
CA ARG A 109 29.79 17.58 -1.92
C ARG A 109 31.26 17.80 -2.27
N GLU A 110 32.13 17.71 -1.28
CA GLU A 110 33.57 17.90 -1.48
C GLU A 110 34.19 16.72 -2.24
N ALA A 111 33.89 15.48 -1.86
CA ALA A 111 34.40 14.28 -2.53
C ALA A 111 33.96 14.21 -4.00
N ILE A 112 32.68 14.46 -4.30
CA ILE A 112 32.16 14.55 -5.67
C ILE A 112 32.93 15.61 -6.47
N SER A 113 33.15 16.78 -5.87
CA SER A 113 33.80 17.90 -6.55
C SER A 113 35.24 17.60 -6.93
N PHE A 114 36.03 17.05 -6.00
CA PHE A 114 37.40 16.64 -6.32
C PHE A 114 37.43 15.49 -7.32
N GLY A 115 36.53 14.51 -7.22
CA GLY A 115 36.44 13.39 -8.15
C GLY A 115 36.24 13.83 -9.60
N VAL A 116 35.20 14.63 -9.85
CA VAL A 116 34.87 15.12 -11.20
C VAL A 116 35.91 16.11 -11.69
N TYR A 117 36.40 17.02 -10.84
CA TYR A 117 37.45 17.98 -11.17
C TYR A 117 38.70 17.29 -11.72
N ARG A 118 39.21 16.27 -11.02
CA ARG A 118 40.40 15.53 -11.44
C ARG A 118 40.18 14.75 -12.74
N LEU A 119 39.00 14.15 -12.91
CA LEU A 119 38.64 13.48 -14.16
C LEU A 119 38.59 14.45 -15.33
N LEU A 120 37.91 15.61 -15.20
CA LEU A 120 37.84 16.60 -16.28
C LEU A 120 39.23 17.10 -16.71
N ARG A 121 40.12 17.37 -15.74
CA ARG A 121 41.50 17.79 -16.05
C ARG A 121 42.31 16.72 -16.78
N HIS A 122 42.05 15.44 -16.50
CA HIS A 122 42.69 14.34 -17.20
C HIS A 122 42.12 14.15 -18.62
N ARG A 123 40.78 14.03 -18.72
CA ARG A 123 40.06 13.65 -19.94
C ARG A 123 40.11 14.70 -21.04
N PHE A 124 40.08 15.96 -20.66
CA PHE A 124 40.01 17.08 -21.59
C PHE A 124 41.35 17.83 -21.72
N LEU A 125 42.46 17.21 -21.31
CA LEU A 125 43.79 17.80 -21.40
C LEU A 125 44.17 18.22 -22.83
N THR A 126 43.71 17.46 -23.82
CA THR A 126 43.97 17.69 -25.25
C THR A 126 42.78 18.27 -25.99
N SER A 127 41.73 18.68 -25.28
CA SER A 127 40.57 19.33 -25.87
C SER A 127 40.95 20.70 -26.46
N PRO A 128 40.35 21.11 -27.61
CA PRO A 128 40.49 22.46 -28.15
C PRO A 128 40.21 23.58 -27.13
N SER A 129 39.27 23.36 -26.21
CA SER A 129 38.84 24.36 -25.21
C SER A 129 39.39 24.09 -23.81
N ALA A 130 40.49 23.33 -23.69
CA ALA A 130 41.05 22.93 -22.39
C ALA A 130 41.38 24.12 -21.47
N PHE A 131 41.89 25.22 -22.03
CA PHE A 131 42.25 26.40 -21.25
C PHE A 131 41.01 27.08 -20.63
N GLU A 132 39.97 27.29 -21.44
CA GLU A 132 38.69 27.86 -21.01
C GLU A 132 38.02 26.96 -19.97
N LEU A 133 37.97 25.65 -20.24
CA LEU A 133 37.42 24.66 -19.32
C LEU A 133 38.13 24.67 -17.97
N PHE A 134 39.46 24.60 -17.96
CA PHE A 134 40.24 24.55 -16.72
C PHE A 134 40.09 25.83 -15.91
N THR A 135 40.05 26.99 -16.57
CA THR A 135 39.79 28.26 -15.91
C THR A 135 38.40 28.28 -15.25
N ASP A 136 37.39 27.76 -15.93
CA ASP A 136 36.02 27.72 -15.43
C ASP A 136 35.85 26.76 -14.24
N ILE A 137 36.39 25.53 -14.31
CA ILE A 137 36.31 24.58 -13.20
C ILE A 137 37.19 24.97 -12.01
N ASP A 138 38.33 25.66 -12.24
CA ASP A 138 39.15 26.23 -11.16
C ASP A 138 38.39 27.33 -10.41
N PHE A 139 37.67 28.21 -11.15
CA PHE A 139 36.79 29.20 -10.56
C PHE A 139 35.62 28.53 -9.80
N PHE A 140 35.05 27.46 -10.35
CA PHE A 140 33.97 26.73 -9.69
C PHE A 140 34.45 26.11 -8.37
N MET A 141 35.59 25.44 -8.35
CA MET A 141 36.21 24.91 -7.12
C MET A 141 36.46 26.02 -6.07
N ALA A 142 37.02 27.16 -6.51
CA ALA A 142 37.24 28.31 -5.63
C ALA A 142 35.93 28.88 -5.07
N SER A 143 34.84 28.88 -5.87
CA SER A 143 33.52 29.34 -5.43
C SER A 143 32.89 28.45 -4.36
N LEU A 144 33.27 27.16 -4.34
CA LEU A 144 32.87 26.19 -3.32
C LEU A 144 33.77 26.24 -2.07
N GLY A 145 34.87 27.02 -2.11
CA GLY A 145 35.84 27.13 -1.03
C GLY A 145 36.87 26.00 -0.99
N TYR A 146 37.03 25.23 -2.07
CA TYR A 146 37.92 24.08 -2.13
C TYR A 146 39.30 24.43 -2.69
N ASP A 147 40.35 23.89 -2.07
CA ASP A 147 41.74 24.08 -2.48
C ASP A 147 42.15 23.05 -3.54
N THR A 148 42.28 23.48 -4.79
CA THR A 148 42.66 22.63 -5.92
C THR A 148 44.08 22.07 -5.81
N ASP A 149 44.93 22.61 -4.93
CA ASP A 149 46.27 22.09 -4.66
C ASP A 149 46.24 20.86 -3.73
N ASN A 150 45.10 20.54 -3.10
CA ASN A 150 44.94 19.29 -2.37
C ASN A 150 44.87 18.10 -3.35
N THR A 151 45.99 17.39 -3.48
CA THR A 151 46.13 16.17 -4.29
C THR A 151 46.29 14.91 -3.44
N SER A 152 45.99 14.98 -2.14
CA SER A 152 46.06 13.81 -1.27
C SER A 152 45.12 12.72 -1.77
N VAL A 153 45.50 11.45 -1.61
CA VAL A 153 44.63 10.28 -1.85
C VAL A 153 44.45 9.44 -0.59
N ASP A 154 44.90 9.96 0.56
CA ASP A 154 44.82 9.33 1.88
C ASP A 154 43.40 9.49 2.47
N TYR A 155 42.41 8.87 1.83
CA TYR A 155 41.02 8.88 2.29
C TYR A 155 40.81 8.30 3.71
N PRO A 156 41.64 7.35 4.23
CA PRO A 156 41.52 6.92 5.62
C PRO A 156 41.73 8.03 6.66
N SER A 157 42.35 9.15 6.28
CA SER A 157 42.47 10.34 7.13
C SER A 157 41.11 10.99 7.47
N GLY A 158 40.05 10.66 6.73
CA GLY A 158 38.74 11.28 6.83
C GLY A 158 38.57 12.55 5.99
N ASP A 159 39.58 12.95 5.21
CA ASP A 159 39.50 14.08 4.27
C ASP A 159 38.65 13.72 3.03
N PRO A 160 37.48 14.36 2.82
CA PRO A 160 36.63 14.08 1.66
C PRO A 160 37.29 14.45 0.33
N ALA A 161 38.14 15.48 0.30
CA ALA A 161 38.91 15.83 -0.90
C ALA A 161 39.87 14.69 -1.28
N ALA A 162 40.47 14.04 -0.28
CA ALA A 162 41.33 12.89 -0.49
C ALA A 162 40.57 11.67 -1.03
N LEU A 163 39.33 11.44 -0.58
CA LEU A 163 38.45 10.43 -1.16
C LEU A 163 38.14 10.74 -2.63
N GLY A 164 37.73 11.96 -2.96
CA GLY A 164 37.45 12.37 -4.33
C GLY A 164 38.65 12.20 -5.27
N ASN A 165 39.83 12.65 -4.84
CA ASN A 165 41.08 12.44 -5.58
C ASN A 165 41.41 10.94 -5.77
N TYR A 166 41.20 10.11 -4.74
CA TYR A 166 41.41 8.67 -4.81
C TYR A 166 40.48 8.03 -5.85
N ILE A 167 39.18 8.33 -5.79
CA ILE A 167 38.17 7.83 -6.75
C ILE A 167 38.59 8.18 -8.19
N ALA A 168 38.93 9.45 -8.45
CA ALA A 168 39.36 9.87 -9.78
C ALA A 168 40.61 9.11 -10.25
N GLN A 169 41.59 8.91 -9.38
CA GLN A 169 42.80 8.15 -9.69
C GLN A 169 42.49 6.69 -10.06
N GLN A 170 41.55 6.05 -9.34
CA GLN A 170 41.14 4.68 -9.62
C GLN A 170 40.38 4.56 -10.95
N ILE A 171 39.49 5.50 -11.26
CA ILE A 171 38.75 5.53 -12.53
C ILE A 171 39.68 5.82 -13.71
N ILE A 172 40.70 6.68 -13.55
CA ILE A 172 41.74 6.89 -14.56
C ILE A 172 42.51 5.59 -14.82
N ASN A 173 42.97 4.91 -13.77
CA ASN A 173 43.72 3.66 -13.89
C ASN A 173 42.89 2.55 -14.54
N TYR A 174 41.62 2.41 -14.14
CA TYR A 174 40.66 1.50 -14.77
C TYR A 174 40.54 1.81 -16.27
N GLY A 175 40.32 3.09 -16.60
CA GLY A 175 40.14 3.53 -17.98
C GLY A 175 41.35 3.35 -18.91
N LEU A 176 42.57 3.28 -18.37
CA LEU A 176 43.78 3.05 -19.17
C LEU A 176 43.91 1.62 -19.69
N GLN A 177 43.11 0.68 -19.19
CA GLN A 177 43.17 -0.74 -19.53
C GLN A 177 41.81 -1.35 -19.90
N ASP A 178 40.79 -0.52 -20.09
CA ASP A 178 39.42 -0.93 -20.38
C ASP A 178 39.15 -1.25 -21.86
N GLY A 179 40.18 -1.27 -22.71
CA GLY A 179 40.06 -1.50 -24.15
C GLY A 179 39.86 -0.25 -25.01
N SER A 180 39.71 0.95 -24.43
CA SER A 180 39.44 2.20 -25.18
C SER A 180 40.66 2.76 -25.93
N ASN A 181 41.86 2.25 -25.65
CA ASN A 181 43.12 2.78 -26.19
C ASN A 181 43.39 4.26 -25.85
N GLU A 182 42.92 4.71 -24.68
CA GLU A 182 43.06 6.08 -24.20
C GLU A 182 44.52 6.59 -24.19
N GLN A 183 45.47 5.78 -23.75
CA GLN A 183 46.90 6.16 -23.65
C GLN A 183 47.51 6.58 -24.99
N PHE A 184 46.94 6.13 -26.11
CA PHE A 184 47.34 6.49 -27.47
C PHE A 184 46.28 7.36 -28.17
N GLY A 185 45.44 8.05 -27.39
CA GLY A 185 44.48 9.03 -27.92
C GLY A 185 43.32 8.41 -28.69
N TYR A 186 42.92 7.17 -28.34
CA TYR A 186 41.78 6.47 -28.96
C TYR A 186 41.98 6.16 -30.45
N GLN A 187 43.23 6.10 -30.91
CA GLN A 187 43.57 5.82 -32.31
C GLN A 187 43.18 4.40 -32.72
N ASN A 188 42.85 4.22 -33.99
CA ASN A 188 42.61 2.92 -34.61
C ASN A 188 43.93 2.13 -34.66
N LEU A 189 43.87 0.84 -34.35
CA LEU A 189 45.05 -0.03 -34.33
C LEU A 189 45.07 -1.02 -35.50
N TYR A 190 43.90 -1.41 -36.03
CA TYR A 190 43.73 -2.50 -36.98
C TYR A 190 42.87 -2.13 -38.18
N TYR A 191 41.83 -1.31 -37.99
CA TYR A 191 40.90 -0.99 -39.07
C TYR A 191 41.53 -0.10 -40.15
N GLU A 192 41.35 -0.49 -41.41
CA GLU A 192 41.59 0.35 -42.59
C GLU A 192 40.38 0.29 -43.55
N PRO A 193 39.97 1.42 -44.16
CA PRO A 193 38.86 1.43 -45.10
C PRO A 193 39.23 0.73 -46.41
N VAL A 194 38.33 -0.10 -46.95
CA VAL A 194 38.52 -0.76 -48.25
C VAL A 194 38.33 0.22 -49.41
N ASN A 195 37.41 1.17 -49.27
CA ASN A 195 37.11 2.13 -50.32
C ASN A 195 38.05 3.35 -50.26
N PRO A 196 38.57 3.82 -51.40
CA PRO A 196 39.25 5.10 -51.50
C PRO A 196 38.32 6.26 -51.10
N PRO A 197 38.85 7.36 -50.54
CA PRO A 197 38.03 8.50 -50.14
C PRO A 197 37.24 9.11 -51.29
N LEU A 198 35.95 9.41 -51.06
CA LEU A 198 35.12 10.17 -51.99
C LEU A 198 35.41 11.67 -51.86
N ILE A 199 35.86 12.30 -52.95
CA ILE A 199 36.09 13.75 -53.01
C ILE A 199 34.76 14.46 -53.29
N MET A 200 34.16 15.05 -52.26
CA MET A 200 32.80 15.60 -52.35
C MET A 200 32.64 16.71 -53.39
N ALA A 201 33.71 17.49 -53.63
CA ALA A 201 33.76 18.56 -54.63
C ALA A 201 33.75 18.05 -56.08
N GLN A 202 33.94 16.74 -56.32
CA GLN A 202 33.87 16.14 -57.65
C GLN A 202 32.54 15.42 -57.87
N PRO A 203 32.02 15.42 -59.11
CA PRO A 203 30.83 14.65 -59.46
C PRO A 203 31.12 13.15 -59.40
N GLY A 204 30.15 12.39 -58.89
CA GLY A 204 30.13 10.93 -59.00
C GLY A 204 30.82 10.21 -57.85
N ASN A 205 30.99 8.91 -58.02
CA ASN A 205 31.79 8.05 -57.15
C ASN A 205 32.51 6.95 -57.97
N PRO A 206 33.35 7.33 -58.95
CA PRO A 206 33.90 6.38 -59.93
C PRO A 206 34.95 5.41 -59.33
N ASP A 207 35.52 5.75 -58.18
CA ASP A 207 36.62 5.02 -57.54
C ASP A 207 36.15 4.06 -56.44
N ILE A 208 34.83 3.94 -56.20
CA ILE A 208 34.30 2.99 -55.21
C ILE A 208 34.63 1.55 -55.62
N ILE A 209 35.15 0.78 -54.67
CA ILE A 209 35.59 -0.61 -54.89
C ILE A 209 34.50 -1.58 -54.44
N ASP A 210 33.90 -1.33 -53.28
CA ASP A 210 32.89 -2.18 -52.66
C ASP A 210 31.69 -1.34 -52.20
N MET A 211 30.54 -1.56 -52.84
CA MET A 211 29.27 -0.86 -52.55
C MET A 211 28.67 -1.21 -51.18
N ASN A 212 29.20 -2.22 -50.50
CA ASN A 212 28.71 -2.66 -49.19
C ASN A 212 29.60 -2.20 -48.04
N ARG A 213 30.71 -1.51 -48.33
CA ARG A 213 31.70 -1.06 -47.35
C ARG A 213 31.73 0.46 -47.20
N TRP A 214 32.07 0.95 -46.02
CA TRP A 214 32.17 2.36 -45.73
C TRP A 214 33.23 3.03 -46.60
N GLN A 215 33.03 4.31 -46.86
CA GLN A 215 33.91 5.11 -47.68
C GLN A 215 34.19 6.44 -46.95
N PRO A 216 35.47 6.75 -46.67
CA PRO A 216 35.85 8.05 -46.12
C PRO A 216 35.47 9.19 -47.08
N LEU A 217 35.22 10.38 -46.55
CA LEU A 217 34.97 11.56 -47.37
C LEU A 217 36.14 12.54 -47.30
N THR A 218 36.47 13.14 -48.44
CA THR A 218 37.42 14.26 -48.54
C THR A 218 36.65 15.56 -48.80
N LEU A 219 36.78 16.52 -47.89
CA LEU A 219 36.13 17.84 -47.94
C LEU A 219 37.16 18.96 -48.20
N ASP A 220 36.72 20.17 -48.53
CA ASP A 220 37.66 21.31 -48.62
C ASP A 220 38.22 21.71 -47.25
N ILE A 221 37.35 21.67 -46.25
CA ILE A 221 37.67 21.83 -44.84
C ILE A 221 36.75 20.89 -44.07
N PHE A 222 37.31 20.14 -43.12
CA PHE A 222 36.50 19.37 -42.19
C PHE A 222 36.36 20.17 -40.89
N ILE A 223 35.12 20.44 -40.50
CA ILE A 223 34.78 20.99 -39.20
C ILE A 223 33.88 19.95 -38.56
N ASP A 224 34.26 19.45 -37.39
CA ASP A 224 33.47 18.45 -36.71
C ASP A 224 32.12 18.99 -36.24
N GLN A 225 31.30 18.10 -35.68
CA GLN A 225 29.96 18.42 -35.25
C GLN A 225 29.96 19.49 -34.13
N SER A 226 30.99 19.52 -33.28
CA SER A 226 31.22 20.52 -32.22
C SER A 226 31.86 21.82 -32.73
N GLY A 227 31.97 22.02 -34.05
CA GLY A 227 32.45 23.27 -34.63
C GLY A 227 33.98 23.43 -34.66
N ASN A 228 34.74 22.37 -34.36
CA ASN A 228 36.20 22.40 -34.33
C ASN A 228 36.79 22.02 -35.70
N PRO A 229 37.67 22.85 -36.29
CA PRO A 229 38.34 22.49 -37.54
C PRO A 229 39.34 21.36 -37.30
N ILE A 230 39.26 20.29 -38.10
CA ILE A 230 40.23 19.20 -38.09
C ILE A 230 41.33 19.53 -39.11
N PRO A 231 42.62 19.33 -38.77
CA PRO A 231 43.76 19.72 -39.63
C PRO A 231 43.89 18.92 -40.93
N PHE A 232 43.06 17.90 -41.12
CA PHE A 232 43.03 17.05 -42.31
C PHE A 232 41.65 17.10 -42.95
N ASN A 233 41.61 16.97 -44.27
CA ASN A 233 40.39 16.99 -45.07
C ASN A 233 39.69 15.64 -45.21
N THR A 234 40.37 14.56 -44.83
CA THR A 234 39.86 13.18 -44.87
C THR A 234 40.03 12.56 -43.48
N PRO A 235 39.04 12.68 -42.59
CA PRO A 235 39.13 12.08 -41.27
C PRO A 235 39.09 10.55 -41.34
N ASP A 236 39.85 9.91 -40.44
CA ASP A 236 39.83 8.46 -40.24
C ASP A 236 38.50 8.00 -39.62
N PHE A 237 38.22 6.70 -39.68
CA PHE A 237 37.08 6.10 -38.99
C PHE A 237 37.20 6.36 -37.48
N LEU A 238 36.20 6.97 -36.86
CA LEU A 238 36.17 7.18 -35.42
C LEU A 238 35.82 5.89 -34.66
N SER A 239 36.81 5.31 -33.96
CA SER A 239 36.65 4.19 -33.01
C SER A 239 36.01 2.89 -33.56
N PRO A 240 36.40 2.35 -34.73
CA PRO A 240 35.83 1.11 -35.28
C PRO A 240 36.05 -0.13 -34.39
N GLU A 241 36.95 -0.04 -33.42
CA GLU A 241 37.35 -1.14 -32.54
C GLU A 241 36.67 -1.06 -31.16
N TRP A 242 35.73 -0.12 -30.96
CA TRP A 242 35.17 0.21 -29.64
C TRP A 242 34.37 -0.92 -28.98
N GLY A 243 34.00 -1.97 -29.73
CA GLY A 243 33.41 -3.18 -29.16
C GLY A 243 34.31 -3.89 -28.12
N GLN A 244 35.62 -3.59 -28.12
CA GLN A 244 36.58 -4.08 -27.12
C GLN A 244 36.47 -3.38 -25.76
N VAL A 245 35.76 -2.26 -25.67
CA VAL A 245 35.67 -1.50 -24.41
C VAL A 245 34.81 -2.26 -23.41
N THR A 246 35.24 -2.33 -22.15
CA THR A 246 34.51 -3.05 -21.11
C THR A 246 33.14 -2.39 -20.84
N PRO A 247 32.03 -3.16 -20.84
CA PRO A 247 30.67 -2.62 -20.69
C PRO A 247 30.27 -2.34 -19.23
N PHE A 248 29.14 -1.68 -19.04
CA PHE A 248 28.48 -1.46 -17.76
C PHE A 248 27.50 -2.60 -17.41
N SER A 249 26.59 -2.91 -18.33
CA SER A 249 25.50 -3.88 -18.16
C SER A 249 25.49 -5.02 -19.19
N LEU A 250 26.15 -4.86 -20.35
CA LEU A 250 26.24 -5.89 -21.38
C LEU A 250 26.97 -7.14 -20.88
N LYS A 251 26.49 -8.32 -21.28
CA LYS A 251 27.00 -9.62 -20.84
C LYS A 251 27.73 -10.36 -21.95
N GLU A 252 28.67 -11.21 -21.59
CA GLU A 252 29.50 -11.95 -22.55
C GLU A 252 28.66 -12.86 -23.46
N GLU A 253 27.57 -13.44 -22.95
CA GLU A 253 26.63 -14.26 -23.71
C GLU A 253 25.81 -13.50 -24.77
N GLU A 254 25.74 -12.18 -24.67
CA GLU A 254 25.07 -11.29 -25.64
C GLU A 254 26.01 -10.89 -26.79
N ALA A 255 27.30 -11.24 -26.70
CA ALA A 255 28.32 -10.91 -27.66
C ALA A 255 28.57 -12.03 -28.68
N THR A 256 28.79 -11.64 -29.93
CA THR A 256 29.37 -12.50 -30.97
C THR A 256 30.72 -11.94 -31.39
N THR A 257 31.74 -12.79 -31.40
CA THR A 257 33.10 -12.41 -31.81
C THR A 257 33.36 -12.80 -33.26
N TYR A 258 33.78 -11.82 -34.05
CA TYR A 258 34.15 -12.00 -35.45
C TYR A 258 35.60 -11.60 -35.71
N THR A 259 36.33 -12.37 -36.50
CA THR A 259 37.73 -12.06 -36.81
C THR A 259 37.88 -11.52 -38.24
N ARG A 260 38.50 -10.34 -38.38
CA ARG A 260 38.96 -9.79 -39.67
C ARG A 260 40.31 -9.09 -39.47
N ASP A 261 41.23 -9.31 -40.41
CA ASP A 261 42.56 -8.69 -40.42
C ASP A 261 43.36 -8.85 -39.11
N PHE A 262 43.31 -10.07 -38.54
CA PHE A 262 43.96 -10.45 -37.27
C PHE A 262 43.44 -9.69 -36.04
N PHE A 263 42.26 -9.09 -36.13
CA PHE A 263 41.57 -8.45 -35.02
C PHE A 263 40.21 -9.10 -34.79
N ASP A 264 39.85 -9.26 -33.51
CA ASP A 264 38.57 -9.78 -33.08
C ASP A 264 37.62 -8.60 -32.79
N TYR A 265 36.56 -8.48 -33.57
CA TYR A 265 35.47 -7.55 -33.35
C TYR A 265 34.44 -8.21 -32.44
N ILE A 266 34.20 -7.61 -31.27
CA ILE A 266 33.16 -8.03 -30.33
C ILE A 266 31.88 -7.26 -30.67
N VAL A 267 30.83 -7.98 -31.03
CA VAL A 267 29.55 -7.41 -31.48
C VAL A 267 28.45 -7.83 -30.51
N TYR A 268 28.03 -6.91 -29.66
CA TYR A 268 26.92 -7.11 -28.73
C TYR A 268 25.57 -6.88 -29.42
N HIS A 269 24.56 -7.67 -29.02
CA HIS A 269 23.19 -7.58 -29.55
C HIS A 269 23.14 -7.61 -31.09
N ASP A 270 23.96 -8.46 -31.71
CA ASP A 270 24.14 -8.49 -33.17
C ASP A 270 22.79 -8.65 -33.92
N PRO A 271 22.37 -7.65 -34.72
CA PRO A 271 21.14 -7.73 -35.50
C PRO A 271 21.26 -8.61 -36.75
N GLY A 272 22.46 -9.12 -37.05
CA GLY A 272 22.78 -9.79 -38.30
C GLY A 272 23.12 -8.80 -39.43
N PRO A 273 23.52 -9.32 -40.60
CA PRO A 273 23.98 -8.50 -41.72
C PRO A 273 22.88 -7.59 -42.26
N PRO A 274 23.21 -6.34 -42.63
CA PRO A 274 22.28 -5.47 -43.34
C PRO A 274 22.04 -5.99 -44.76
N ALA A 275 21.12 -5.34 -45.48
CA ALA A 275 20.92 -5.61 -46.90
C ALA A 275 22.21 -5.28 -47.67
N TYR A 276 22.68 -6.19 -48.53
CA TYR A 276 23.83 -5.95 -49.39
C TYR A 276 23.41 -5.85 -50.85
N LEU A 277 24.13 -5.02 -51.60
CA LEU A 277 23.99 -4.86 -53.04
C LEU A 277 24.84 -5.90 -53.78
N ASP A 278 24.17 -6.74 -54.58
CA ASP A 278 24.78 -7.49 -55.69
C ASP A 278 24.66 -6.67 -56.98
N THR A 279 25.79 -6.29 -57.56
CA THR A 279 25.82 -5.47 -58.79
C THR A 279 25.65 -6.29 -60.07
N THR A 280 25.66 -7.62 -59.97
CA THR A 280 25.64 -8.54 -61.12
C THR A 280 24.24 -9.06 -61.46
N MET A 281 23.32 -9.03 -60.50
CA MET A 281 21.95 -9.49 -60.68
C MET A 281 20.92 -8.66 -59.91
N THR A 282 19.69 -8.61 -60.41
CA THR A 282 18.55 -7.94 -59.77
C THR A 282 17.77 -8.89 -58.87
N GLY A 283 17.09 -8.37 -57.85
CA GLY A 283 16.27 -9.15 -56.93
C GLY A 283 16.95 -9.49 -55.60
N GLY A 284 16.22 -10.20 -54.73
CA GLY A 284 16.71 -10.58 -53.39
C GLY A 284 16.89 -9.36 -52.47
N VAL A 285 17.83 -9.47 -51.53
CA VAL A 285 18.12 -8.41 -50.54
C VAL A 285 18.69 -7.13 -51.16
N SER A 286 19.25 -7.19 -52.38
CA SER A 286 19.71 -6.03 -53.15
C SER A 286 18.59 -4.99 -53.36
N GLU A 287 17.34 -5.45 -53.46
CA GLU A 287 16.20 -4.55 -53.68
C GLU A 287 15.88 -3.72 -52.43
N GLU A 288 16.16 -4.26 -51.24
CA GLU A 288 16.02 -3.57 -49.96
C GLU A 288 17.12 -2.54 -49.75
N TYR A 289 18.37 -2.88 -50.13
CA TYR A 289 19.47 -1.92 -50.19
C TYR A 289 19.09 -0.72 -51.07
N LYS A 290 18.69 -0.99 -52.32
CA LYS A 290 18.35 0.07 -53.29
C LYS A 290 17.19 0.92 -52.81
N TRP A 291 16.13 0.30 -52.28
CA TRP A 291 14.98 1.01 -51.75
C TRP A 291 15.36 1.91 -50.57
N GLY A 292 16.10 1.41 -49.59
CA GLY A 292 16.45 2.17 -48.38
C GLY A 292 17.26 3.43 -48.71
N TYR A 293 18.24 3.34 -49.59
CA TYR A 293 19.01 4.50 -50.04
C TYR A 293 18.23 5.43 -50.99
N THR A 294 17.38 4.87 -51.85
CA THR A 294 16.49 5.68 -52.70
C THR A 294 15.50 6.47 -51.85
N LEU A 295 15.00 5.90 -50.75
CA LEU A 295 14.11 6.59 -49.81
C LEU A 295 14.78 7.83 -49.20
N VAL A 296 16.05 7.73 -48.80
CA VAL A 296 16.83 8.89 -48.32
C VAL A 296 16.89 10.00 -49.37
N ALA A 297 17.13 9.65 -50.63
CA ALA A 297 17.13 10.62 -51.72
C ALA A 297 15.74 11.23 -51.96
N VAL A 298 14.66 10.45 -51.84
CA VAL A 298 13.28 10.92 -52.00
C VAL A 298 12.89 11.90 -50.88
N TRP A 299 13.22 11.59 -49.62
CA TRP A 299 12.89 12.46 -48.48
C TRP A 299 13.63 13.81 -48.54
N SER A 300 14.78 13.87 -49.21
CA SER A 300 15.46 15.14 -49.51
C SER A 300 14.60 16.10 -50.35
N SER A 301 13.62 15.59 -51.10
CA SER A 301 12.68 16.40 -51.87
C SER A 301 11.67 17.18 -51.00
N HIS A 302 11.53 16.84 -49.72
CA HIS A 302 10.58 17.48 -48.80
C HIS A 302 11.14 18.77 -48.19
N LEU A 303 12.44 19.06 -48.36
CA LEU A 303 13.18 20.03 -47.54
C LEU A 303 13.07 21.48 -48.02
N HIS A 304 12.00 21.86 -48.73
CA HIS A 304 11.79 23.26 -49.10
C HIS A 304 10.34 23.68 -48.84
N PRO A 305 10.09 24.86 -48.24
CA PRO A 305 8.73 25.32 -47.90
C PRO A 305 7.73 25.37 -49.07
N SER A 306 8.19 25.35 -50.33
CA SER A 306 7.29 25.20 -51.49
C SER A 306 6.62 23.82 -51.59
N ASP A 307 7.00 22.85 -50.77
CA ASP A 307 6.41 21.50 -50.71
C ASP A 307 4.89 21.54 -50.45
N SER A 308 4.33 22.62 -49.89
CA SER A 308 2.89 22.85 -49.65
C SER A 308 2.17 21.82 -48.76
N VAL A 309 2.82 20.69 -48.45
CA VAL A 309 2.36 19.70 -47.47
C VAL A 309 2.45 20.32 -46.07
N MET A 310 1.32 20.30 -45.35
CA MET A 310 1.20 20.74 -43.98
C MET A 310 0.96 19.54 -43.09
N TRP A 311 1.65 19.47 -41.95
CA TRP A 311 1.52 18.41 -40.95
C TRP A 311 1.05 18.99 -39.62
N ASP A 312 0.20 18.25 -38.93
CA ASP A 312 0.02 18.43 -37.50
C ASP A 312 1.17 17.73 -36.78
N ILE A 313 2.05 18.49 -36.14
CA ILE A 313 3.22 17.96 -35.42
C ILE A 313 2.99 17.89 -33.91
N SER A 314 1.76 18.10 -33.45
CA SER A 314 1.41 17.95 -32.04
C SER A 314 1.44 16.47 -31.61
N PRO A 315 1.61 16.18 -30.30
CA PRO A 315 1.53 14.81 -29.82
C PRO A 315 0.18 14.12 -30.08
N GLY A 316 -0.86 14.88 -30.43
CA GLY A 316 -2.16 14.36 -30.84
C GLY A 316 -2.18 13.67 -32.20
N SER A 317 -1.18 13.90 -33.05
CA SER A 317 -1.15 13.41 -34.43
C SER A 317 0.10 12.62 -34.81
N ILE A 318 1.17 12.66 -34.00
CA ILE A 318 2.43 11.94 -34.24
C ILE A 318 2.93 11.22 -32.99
N GLY A 319 3.67 10.12 -33.19
CA GLY A 319 4.16 9.27 -32.11
C GLY A 319 3.19 8.15 -31.71
N ASN A 320 3.30 7.66 -30.49
CA ASN A 320 2.49 6.56 -29.93
C ASN A 320 2.56 5.25 -30.73
N ILE A 321 3.78 4.84 -31.10
CA ILE A 321 3.99 3.59 -31.83
C ILE A 321 4.25 2.47 -30.83
N ASP A 322 3.45 1.41 -30.91
CA ASP A 322 3.69 0.20 -30.13
C ASP A 322 4.91 -0.56 -30.69
N VAL A 323 5.83 -0.97 -29.81
CA VAL A 323 7.05 -1.68 -30.19
C VAL A 323 6.76 -2.98 -30.96
N SER A 324 5.61 -3.62 -30.75
CA SER A 324 5.20 -4.80 -31.52
C SER A 324 4.96 -4.52 -33.01
N GLN A 325 4.82 -3.25 -33.40
CA GLN A 325 4.73 -2.81 -34.79
C GLN A 325 6.11 -2.62 -35.45
N TYR A 326 7.19 -2.66 -34.68
CA TYR A 326 8.53 -2.50 -35.22
C TYR A 326 8.89 -3.71 -36.10
N PRO A 327 9.30 -3.50 -37.36
CA PRO A 327 9.72 -4.60 -38.20
C PRO A 327 11.01 -5.20 -37.64
N THR A 328 11.01 -6.52 -37.50
CA THR A 328 12.15 -7.33 -37.03
C THR A 328 12.95 -7.96 -38.17
N ASP A 329 12.52 -7.73 -39.41
CA ASP A 329 13.23 -8.12 -40.62
C ASP A 329 13.34 -6.95 -41.61
N ILE A 330 14.29 -7.08 -42.55
CA ILE A 330 14.61 -6.02 -43.52
C ILE A 330 13.42 -5.72 -44.44
N ALA A 331 12.66 -6.74 -44.85
CA ALA A 331 11.55 -6.56 -45.80
C ALA A 331 10.38 -5.78 -45.17
N GLY A 332 10.17 -5.94 -43.85
CA GLY A 332 9.16 -5.21 -43.08
C GLY A 332 9.38 -3.70 -43.05
N LEU A 333 10.62 -3.21 -43.25
CA LEU A 333 10.94 -1.78 -43.23
C LEU A 333 10.12 -0.98 -44.25
N ARG A 334 9.79 -1.56 -45.41
CA ARG A 334 8.98 -0.90 -46.45
C ARG A 334 7.55 -0.56 -46.01
N ASN A 335 7.01 -1.33 -45.08
CA ASN A 335 5.67 -1.12 -44.57
C ASN A 335 5.65 -0.09 -43.44
N PHE A 336 6.80 0.10 -42.76
CA PHE A 336 6.93 1.03 -41.66
C PHE A 336 7.24 2.45 -42.12
N TYR A 337 8.20 2.61 -43.05
CA TYR A 337 8.61 3.94 -43.53
C TYR A 337 7.89 4.31 -44.83
N ASN A 338 7.24 5.46 -44.84
CA ASN A 338 6.56 5.94 -46.03
C ASN A 338 7.56 6.55 -47.03
N LEU A 339 7.73 5.89 -48.19
CA LEU A 339 8.65 6.34 -49.23
C LEU A 339 8.36 7.77 -49.73
N MET A 340 7.09 8.09 -50.01
CA MET A 340 6.71 9.33 -50.71
C MET A 340 6.29 10.44 -49.77
N GLU A 341 5.58 10.12 -48.70
CA GLU A 341 5.08 11.13 -47.76
C GLU A 341 6.05 11.41 -46.61
N GLY A 342 6.99 10.50 -46.37
CA GLY A 342 7.88 10.56 -45.21
C GLY A 342 7.18 10.20 -43.90
N GLY A 343 7.98 10.09 -42.84
CA GLY A 343 7.51 9.69 -41.51
C GLY A 343 7.30 8.19 -41.34
N ASP A 344 6.60 7.86 -40.26
CA ASP A 344 6.32 6.51 -39.75
C ASP A 344 4.81 6.36 -39.46
N PRO A 345 4.31 5.21 -38.96
CA PRO A 345 2.88 4.96 -38.81
C PRO A 345 2.28 5.51 -37.51
N GLY A 346 2.99 6.41 -36.79
CA GLY A 346 2.53 6.97 -35.53
C GLY A 346 1.16 7.65 -35.65
N LEU A 347 0.28 7.36 -34.70
CA LEU A 347 -1.11 7.88 -34.67
C LEU A 347 -1.30 9.02 -33.66
N GLY A 348 -0.32 9.27 -32.79
CA GLY A 348 -0.43 10.23 -31.71
C GLY A 348 -1.24 9.74 -30.50
N HIS A 349 -1.37 10.63 -29.53
CA HIS A 349 -2.03 10.42 -28.24
C HIS A 349 -3.28 11.29 -28.18
N ASP A 350 -4.47 10.70 -28.00
CA ASP A 350 -5.72 11.48 -28.00
C ASP A 350 -5.78 12.52 -26.86
N LEU A 351 -5.23 12.19 -25.68
CA LEU A 351 -5.33 12.99 -24.46
C LEU A 351 -3.98 13.09 -23.75
N ASN A 352 -3.70 14.25 -23.16
CA ASN A 352 -2.61 14.42 -22.22
C ASN A 352 -3.01 13.79 -20.86
N PRO A 353 -2.25 12.80 -20.35
CA PRO A 353 -2.64 12.06 -19.14
C PRO A 353 -2.61 12.90 -17.86
N ALA A 354 -1.79 13.95 -17.81
CA ALA A 354 -1.68 14.83 -16.64
C ALA A 354 -2.83 15.85 -16.56
N THR A 355 -3.38 16.28 -17.70
CA THR A 355 -4.43 17.31 -17.74
C THR A 355 -5.82 16.78 -18.11
N GLY A 356 -5.90 15.58 -18.70
CA GLY A 356 -7.12 15.00 -19.25
C GLY A 356 -7.69 15.74 -20.46
N GLN A 357 -6.95 16.67 -21.05
CA GLN A 357 -7.37 17.43 -22.24
C GLN A 357 -6.72 16.87 -23.51
N PRO A 358 -7.35 17.02 -24.69
CA PRO A 358 -6.71 16.73 -25.97
C PRO A 358 -5.47 17.60 -26.20
N TYR A 359 -4.48 17.07 -26.92
CA TYR A 359 -3.36 17.90 -27.38
C TYR A 359 -3.84 18.88 -28.46
N GLU A 360 -3.41 20.14 -28.35
CA GLU A 360 -3.76 21.17 -29.32
C GLU A 360 -2.99 20.94 -30.64
N PRO A 361 -3.68 20.88 -31.80
CA PRO A 361 -3.03 20.71 -33.09
C PRO A 361 -2.02 21.82 -33.43
N GLN A 362 -0.88 21.43 -33.99
CA GLN A 362 0.18 22.35 -34.41
C GLN A 362 0.47 22.15 -35.91
N ILE A 363 -0.24 22.89 -36.75
CA ILE A 363 -0.16 22.75 -38.21
C ILE A 363 1.01 23.56 -38.79
N VAL A 364 2.05 22.89 -39.28
CA VAL A 364 3.27 23.51 -39.84
C VAL A 364 3.65 22.90 -41.20
N PRO A 365 4.43 23.59 -42.05
CA PRO A 365 4.94 23.00 -43.28
C PRO A 365 5.84 21.79 -42.97
N ARG A 366 5.62 20.66 -43.66
CA ARG A 366 6.45 19.45 -43.51
C ARG A 366 7.94 19.75 -43.69
N ALA A 367 8.26 20.63 -44.63
CA ALA A 367 9.62 21.07 -44.91
C ALA A 367 10.31 21.77 -43.73
N ASP A 368 9.56 22.58 -42.96
CA ASP A 368 10.10 23.26 -41.78
C ASP A 368 10.33 22.25 -40.66
N TYR A 369 9.36 21.38 -40.40
CA TYR A 369 9.49 20.32 -39.39
C TYR A 369 10.67 19.38 -39.69
N ALA A 370 10.80 18.89 -40.93
CA ALA A 370 11.86 17.96 -41.32
C ALA A 370 13.27 18.58 -41.17
N ARG A 371 13.45 19.85 -41.57
CA ARG A 371 14.73 20.57 -41.43
C ARG A 371 15.04 20.87 -39.96
N VAL A 372 14.03 21.29 -39.19
CA VAL A 372 14.19 21.52 -37.74
C VAL A 372 14.58 20.22 -37.03
N LEU A 373 13.89 19.10 -37.30
CA LEU A 373 14.27 17.81 -36.74
C LEU A 373 15.70 17.41 -37.09
N ALA A 374 16.07 17.54 -38.37
CA ALA A 374 17.40 17.20 -38.84
C ALA A 374 18.49 17.98 -38.08
N GLU A 375 18.30 19.28 -37.86
CA GLU A 375 19.28 20.11 -37.14
C GLU A 375 19.22 19.95 -35.61
N PHE A 376 18.04 19.85 -35.01
CA PHE A 376 17.85 19.70 -33.57
C PHE A 376 18.56 18.46 -33.04
N TRP A 377 18.32 17.30 -33.67
CA TRP A 377 18.95 16.04 -33.29
C TRP A 377 20.33 15.84 -33.90
N ALA A 378 20.82 16.76 -34.74
CA ALA A 378 22.19 16.76 -35.23
C ALA A 378 23.12 17.61 -34.40
N ASP A 379 22.70 18.12 -33.23
CA ASP A 379 23.53 18.74 -32.20
C ASP A 379 24.68 19.54 -32.81
N GLY A 380 24.39 20.71 -33.41
CA GLY A 380 25.32 21.51 -34.22
C GLY A 380 26.60 21.98 -33.48
N PRO A 381 27.25 23.09 -33.87
CA PRO A 381 28.58 23.48 -33.36
C PRO A 381 28.71 23.74 -31.84
N ASP A 382 27.62 23.61 -31.07
CA ASP A 382 27.61 23.59 -29.60
C ASP A 382 27.20 22.19 -29.08
N SER A 383 27.64 21.13 -29.77
CA SER A 383 27.23 19.73 -29.57
C SER A 383 27.73 19.13 -28.26
N GLU A 384 26.83 18.71 -27.38
CA GLU A 384 27.15 17.72 -26.33
C GLU A 384 27.20 16.28 -26.87
N THR A 385 27.13 16.08 -28.20
CA THR A 385 26.96 14.80 -28.89
C THR A 385 25.69 14.03 -28.47
N PRO A 386 25.26 12.99 -29.21
CA PRO A 386 24.02 12.29 -28.88
C PRO A 386 23.89 11.78 -27.43
N PRO A 387 24.92 11.18 -26.80
CA PRO A 387 24.79 10.76 -25.40
C PRO A 387 24.62 11.96 -24.46
N GLY A 388 25.31 13.08 -24.69
CA GLY A 388 25.16 14.27 -23.86
C GLY A 388 23.81 14.97 -24.04
N HIS A 389 23.23 14.94 -25.24
CA HIS A 389 21.90 15.52 -25.47
C HIS A 389 20.85 14.88 -24.54
N TRP A 390 20.94 13.57 -24.34
CA TRP A 390 20.03 12.87 -23.43
C TRP A 390 20.28 13.17 -21.95
N PHE A 391 21.50 13.59 -21.57
CA PHE A 391 21.75 14.17 -20.25
C PHE A 391 21.12 15.56 -20.12
N THR A 392 21.15 16.39 -21.16
CA THR A 392 20.42 17.68 -21.19
C THR A 392 18.91 17.45 -21.04
N ILE A 393 18.35 16.44 -21.71
CA ILE A 393 16.94 16.05 -21.55
C ILE A 393 16.66 15.53 -20.13
N LEU A 394 17.52 14.67 -19.58
CA LEU A 394 17.38 14.21 -18.20
C LEU A 394 17.41 15.39 -17.21
N ASN A 395 18.30 16.37 -17.42
CA ASN A 395 18.35 17.58 -16.61
C ASN A 395 17.06 18.40 -16.73
N TYR A 396 16.52 18.56 -17.95
CA TYR A 396 15.21 19.19 -18.17
C TYR A 396 14.09 18.48 -17.39
N VAL A 397 14.09 17.15 -17.36
CA VAL A 397 13.13 16.34 -16.60
C VAL A 397 13.34 16.52 -15.08
N ASN A 398 14.59 16.43 -14.62
CA ASN A 398 14.97 16.54 -13.21
C ASN A 398 14.65 17.91 -12.61
N ASP A 399 14.75 18.96 -13.42
CA ASP A 399 14.48 20.36 -13.05
C ASP A 399 12.97 20.70 -13.13
N ASN A 400 12.15 19.81 -13.69
CA ASN A 400 10.71 20.03 -13.81
C ASN A 400 10.01 19.87 -12.44
N PRO A 401 9.25 20.88 -11.97
CA PRO A 401 8.61 20.85 -10.65
C PRO A 401 7.47 19.81 -10.51
N LEU A 402 6.99 19.26 -11.62
CA LEU A 402 5.96 18.21 -11.62
C LEU A 402 6.54 16.80 -11.48
N LEU A 403 7.87 16.64 -11.58
CA LEU A 403 8.52 15.36 -11.35
C LEU A 403 8.51 15.03 -9.85
N VAL A 404 7.96 13.86 -9.50
CA VAL A 404 8.12 13.28 -8.17
C VAL A 404 9.30 12.31 -8.24
N LYS A 405 10.40 12.65 -7.56
CA LYS A 405 11.68 11.93 -7.62
C LYS A 405 11.65 10.61 -6.83
N LYS A 406 10.91 9.63 -7.36
CA LYS A 406 10.80 8.26 -6.86
C LYS A 406 11.45 7.31 -7.85
N PHE A 407 12.45 6.56 -7.42
CA PHE A 407 13.12 5.61 -8.32
C PHE A 407 12.11 4.55 -8.78
N GLY A 408 11.97 4.33 -10.09
CA GLY A 408 10.95 3.43 -10.61
C GLY A 408 9.51 3.96 -10.52
N GLY A 409 9.32 5.22 -10.12
CA GLY A 409 8.01 5.78 -9.75
C GLY A 409 7.46 5.25 -8.41
N GLN A 410 8.25 4.44 -7.68
CA GLN A 410 7.84 3.74 -6.46
C GLN A 410 8.74 4.12 -5.27
N GLY A 411 8.35 3.69 -4.06
CA GLY A 411 9.14 3.90 -2.85
C GLY A 411 9.20 5.37 -2.36
N PRO A 412 10.20 5.70 -1.52
CA PRO A 412 10.34 7.02 -0.93
C PRO A 412 10.78 8.08 -1.94
N VAL A 413 10.41 9.33 -1.67
CA VAL A 413 10.90 10.47 -2.47
C VAL A 413 12.38 10.71 -2.13
N LEU A 414 13.23 10.60 -3.14
CA LEU A 414 14.67 10.80 -3.02
C LEU A 414 14.99 12.30 -2.96
N ASN A 415 16.03 12.65 -2.21
CA ASN A 415 16.57 14.01 -2.24
C ASN A 415 17.26 14.28 -3.59
N ASN A 416 17.48 15.56 -3.91
CA ASN A 416 18.04 15.95 -5.21
C ASN A 416 19.42 15.32 -5.50
N LEU A 417 20.31 15.26 -4.50
CA LEU A 417 21.65 14.72 -4.72
C LEU A 417 21.60 13.22 -5.03
N GLU A 418 20.86 12.46 -4.24
CA GLU A 418 20.69 11.02 -4.43
C GLU A 418 20.02 10.70 -5.78
N TRP A 419 18.97 11.43 -6.14
CA TRP A 419 18.32 11.29 -7.45
C TRP A 419 19.30 11.55 -8.60
N ASP A 420 20.07 12.64 -8.52
CA ASP A 420 21.00 13.01 -9.58
C ASP A 420 22.12 11.98 -9.74
N VAL A 421 22.77 11.52 -8.67
CA VAL A 421 23.85 10.52 -8.79
C VAL A 421 23.35 9.16 -9.29
N LYS A 422 22.17 8.72 -8.86
CA LYS A 422 21.55 7.46 -9.33
C LYS A 422 21.14 7.56 -10.80
N SER A 423 20.44 8.63 -11.17
CA SER A 423 19.99 8.84 -12.56
C SER A 423 21.16 9.00 -13.54
N TYR A 424 22.22 9.72 -13.15
CA TYR A 424 23.41 9.88 -13.99
C TYR A 424 24.22 8.60 -14.13
N LEU A 425 24.39 7.80 -13.07
CA LEU A 425 25.10 6.52 -13.19
C LEU A 425 24.40 5.61 -14.19
N MET A 426 23.08 5.49 -14.06
CA MET A 426 22.26 4.64 -14.92
C MET A 426 22.24 5.12 -16.37
N LEU A 427 21.95 6.40 -16.62
CA LEU A 427 21.96 6.95 -17.97
C LEU A 427 23.36 6.88 -18.57
N GLY A 428 24.39 7.26 -17.81
CA GLY A 428 25.79 7.20 -18.25
C GLY A 428 26.21 5.79 -18.64
N GLY A 429 25.91 4.79 -17.81
CA GLY A 429 26.17 3.38 -18.08
C GLY A 429 25.46 2.89 -19.33
N GLY A 430 24.17 3.23 -19.50
CA GLY A 430 23.41 2.89 -20.71
C GLY A 430 23.98 3.55 -21.98
N MET A 431 24.35 4.84 -21.92
CA MET A 431 25.00 5.51 -23.06
C MET A 431 26.36 4.86 -23.38
N HIS A 432 27.14 4.50 -22.37
CA HIS A 432 28.41 3.80 -22.57
C HIS A 432 28.22 2.44 -23.28
N ASP A 433 27.24 1.66 -22.87
CA ASP A 433 26.93 0.37 -23.50
C ASP A 433 26.41 0.52 -24.93
N VAL A 434 25.61 1.55 -25.19
CA VAL A 434 25.19 1.89 -26.57
C VAL A 434 26.41 2.18 -27.45
N ALA A 435 27.41 2.90 -26.93
CA ALA A 435 28.64 3.18 -27.68
C ALA A 435 29.34 1.88 -28.07
N ILE A 436 29.49 0.95 -27.12
CA ILE A 436 30.14 -0.36 -27.31
C ILE A 436 29.39 -1.18 -28.35
N ALA A 437 28.09 -1.39 -28.17
CA ALA A 437 27.29 -2.20 -29.09
C ALA A 437 27.24 -1.59 -30.50
N SER A 438 26.96 -0.28 -30.60
CA SER A 438 26.82 0.38 -31.91
C SER A 438 28.14 0.44 -32.66
N TRP A 439 29.26 0.75 -32.01
CA TRP A 439 30.56 0.81 -32.68
C TRP A 439 31.19 -0.56 -32.93
N GLY A 440 30.89 -1.58 -32.11
CA GLY A 440 31.21 -2.98 -32.43
C GLY A 440 30.55 -3.42 -33.74
N ILE A 441 29.24 -3.14 -33.89
CA ILE A 441 28.49 -3.40 -35.13
C ILE A 441 29.06 -2.59 -36.30
N LYS A 442 29.27 -1.28 -36.12
CA LYS A 442 29.81 -0.39 -37.18
C LYS A 442 31.19 -0.82 -37.64
N GLY A 443 32.06 -1.22 -36.72
CA GLY A 443 33.40 -1.72 -37.03
C GLY A 443 33.37 -3.01 -37.82
N TRP A 444 32.56 -3.98 -37.37
CA TRP A 444 32.44 -5.28 -38.02
C TRP A 444 31.80 -5.18 -39.41
N TYR A 445 30.56 -4.69 -39.49
CA TYR A 445 29.83 -4.63 -40.75
C TYR A 445 30.37 -3.58 -41.70
N ASP A 446 30.98 -2.52 -41.16
CA ASP A 446 31.66 -1.48 -41.93
C ASP A 446 30.78 -0.95 -43.07
N TYR A 447 29.51 -0.73 -42.79
CA TYR A 447 28.49 -0.51 -43.81
C TYR A 447 28.48 0.92 -44.38
N ILE A 448 28.19 1.02 -45.68
CA ILE A 448 28.24 2.26 -46.47
C ILE A 448 27.25 3.33 -46.00
N ARG A 449 27.53 4.61 -46.32
CA ARG A 449 26.66 5.77 -46.05
C ARG A 449 25.85 6.20 -47.29
N PRO A 450 24.70 6.88 -47.12
CA PRO A 450 23.84 7.26 -48.25
C PRO A 450 24.53 8.04 -49.36
N VAL A 451 25.39 9.02 -49.05
CA VAL A 451 26.06 9.83 -50.08
C VAL A 451 26.92 8.97 -51.01
N SER A 452 27.69 8.03 -50.45
CA SER A 452 28.52 7.10 -51.23
C SER A 452 27.67 6.10 -52.01
N ALA A 453 26.63 5.54 -51.38
CA ALA A 453 25.73 4.57 -51.99
C ALA A 453 24.90 5.17 -53.14
N ILE A 454 24.29 6.34 -52.92
CA ILE A 454 23.45 7.02 -53.93
C ILE A 454 24.31 7.45 -55.13
N ARG A 455 25.47 8.08 -54.89
CA ARG A 455 26.38 8.47 -55.98
C ARG A 455 26.93 7.25 -56.71
N GLY A 456 27.32 6.19 -55.99
CA GLY A 456 27.79 4.94 -56.60
C GLY A 456 26.73 4.21 -57.41
N MET A 457 25.49 4.09 -56.91
CA MET A 457 24.38 3.52 -57.67
C MET A 457 24.02 4.36 -58.90
N ALA A 458 24.13 5.69 -58.81
CA ALA A 458 23.86 6.58 -59.93
C ALA A 458 24.87 6.44 -61.08
N GLU A 459 26.14 6.12 -60.78
CA GLU A 459 27.18 5.81 -61.79
C GLU A 459 26.81 4.57 -62.61
N PHE A 460 26.22 3.56 -61.97
CA PHE A 460 25.73 2.38 -62.69
C PHE A 460 24.52 2.69 -63.58
N GLY A 461 23.76 3.75 -63.28
CA GLY A 461 22.52 4.11 -63.96
C GLY A 461 21.29 3.64 -63.18
N GLN A 462 20.28 3.11 -63.88
CA GLN A 462 19.00 2.70 -63.27
C GLN A 462 18.81 1.18 -63.30
N SER A 463 18.03 0.63 -62.38
CA SER A 463 17.74 -0.82 -62.32
C SER A 463 16.25 -1.18 -62.38
N SER A 464 15.37 -0.22 -62.68
CA SER A 464 13.92 -0.42 -62.68
C SER A 464 13.34 -0.98 -63.97
N ASP A 465 13.89 -0.61 -65.14
CA ASP A 465 13.40 -1.10 -66.43
C ASP A 465 14.55 -1.45 -67.38
N PRO A 466 14.75 -2.73 -67.74
CA PRO A 466 15.81 -3.14 -68.67
C PRO A 466 15.67 -2.58 -70.09
N ASN A 467 14.52 -1.98 -70.44
CA ASN A 467 14.28 -1.37 -71.74
C ASN A 467 14.59 0.13 -71.77
N LEU A 468 14.82 0.77 -70.61
CA LEU A 468 15.23 2.17 -70.54
C LEU A 468 16.76 2.31 -70.67
N PRO A 469 17.27 3.47 -71.12
CA PRO A 469 18.70 3.73 -71.19
C PRO A 469 19.39 3.54 -69.82
N SER A 470 20.70 3.25 -69.88
CA SER A 470 21.56 3.12 -68.71
C SER A 470 21.06 2.10 -67.68
N TYR A 471 20.44 1.01 -68.15
CA TYR A 471 20.06 -0.09 -67.26
C TYR A 471 21.29 -0.84 -66.75
N HIS A 472 21.36 -1.06 -65.43
CA HIS A 472 22.36 -1.91 -64.78
C HIS A 472 21.78 -2.54 -63.51
N PRO A 473 22.05 -3.83 -63.19
CA PRO A 473 21.50 -4.47 -61.99
C PRO A 473 21.87 -3.76 -60.68
N GLY A 474 23.06 -3.17 -60.58
CA GLY A 474 23.51 -2.34 -59.45
C GLY A 474 23.03 -0.88 -59.47
N GLY A 475 22.23 -0.46 -60.45
CA GLY A 475 21.73 0.91 -60.57
C GLY A 475 20.65 1.26 -59.55
N ILE A 476 20.36 2.56 -59.41
CA ILE A 476 19.32 3.07 -58.50
C ILE A 476 17.91 2.82 -59.05
N HIS A 477 16.91 2.74 -58.17
CA HIS A 477 15.51 2.62 -58.59
C HIS A 477 14.95 3.96 -59.07
N LEU A 478 14.25 3.94 -60.20
CA LEU A 478 13.48 5.07 -60.68
C LEU A 478 12.21 5.23 -59.84
N VAL A 479 11.94 6.49 -59.48
CA VAL A 479 10.75 6.91 -58.73
C VAL A 479 10.15 8.07 -59.52
N PRO A 480 9.01 7.88 -60.22
CA PRO A 480 8.43 8.91 -61.08
C PRO A 480 8.30 10.26 -60.37
N GLY A 481 8.79 11.34 -60.99
CA GLY A 481 8.74 12.69 -60.43
C GLY A 481 9.82 13.02 -59.41
N VAL A 482 10.66 12.05 -59.00
CA VAL A 482 11.73 12.26 -58.01
C VAL A 482 13.08 11.68 -58.43
N VAL A 483 13.12 10.46 -58.96
CA VAL A 483 14.35 9.78 -59.45
C VAL A 483 14.12 9.33 -60.89
N GLU A 484 14.82 9.96 -61.83
CA GLU A 484 14.56 9.80 -63.26
C GLU A 484 15.86 9.75 -64.07
N VAL A 485 15.75 9.24 -65.29
CA VAL A 485 16.82 9.33 -66.30
C VAL A 485 16.74 10.69 -66.99
N VAL A 486 17.89 11.33 -67.21
CA VAL A 486 18.00 12.54 -68.03
C VAL A 486 17.74 12.17 -69.50
N MET A 487 16.65 12.69 -70.06
CA MET A 487 16.24 12.42 -71.44
C MET A 487 16.71 13.53 -72.40
N PRO A 488 16.79 13.28 -73.72
CA PRO A 488 17.00 14.35 -74.68
C PRO A 488 15.92 15.45 -74.57
N GLY A 489 16.35 16.70 -74.51
CA GLY A 489 15.50 17.88 -74.29
C GLY A 489 15.31 18.25 -72.82
N ASP A 490 15.83 17.47 -71.87
CA ASP A 490 15.80 17.79 -70.44
C ASP A 490 16.69 19.02 -70.12
N PRO A 491 16.27 19.93 -69.22
CA PRO A 491 17.11 21.05 -68.79
C PRO A 491 18.49 20.65 -68.27
N LEU A 492 18.63 19.45 -67.71
CA LEU A 492 19.90 18.91 -67.21
C LEU A 492 20.72 18.17 -68.25
N GLN A 493 20.29 18.06 -69.52
CA GLN A 493 21.00 17.27 -70.54
C GLN A 493 22.42 17.78 -70.83
N GLY A 494 22.75 19.03 -70.46
CA GLY A 494 24.00 19.70 -70.80
C GLY A 494 23.99 20.36 -72.18
N ALA A 495 25.05 21.08 -72.54
CA ALA A 495 25.07 21.86 -73.78
C ALA A 495 25.18 20.98 -75.04
N SER A 496 25.75 19.80 -74.90
CA SER A 496 25.99 18.81 -75.95
C SER A 496 25.22 17.51 -75.73
N GLY A 497 24.32 17.45 -74.73
CA GLY A 497 23.62 16.22 -74.35
C GLY A 497 24.50 15.25 -73.54
N GLU A 498 25.60 15.73 -72.95
CA GLU A 498 26.60 14.95 -72.21
C GLU A 498 26.05 14.27 -70.95
N HIS A 499 24.90 14.72 -70.43
CA HIS A 499 24.25 14.12 -69.28
C HIS A 499 23.06 13.21 -69.66
N VAL A 500 22.71 13.10 -70.94
CA VAL A 500 21.63 12.19 -71.37
C VAL A 500 21.98 10.75 -70.96
N GLY A 501 21.03 10.07 -70.32
CA GLY A 501 21.22 8.73 -69.78
C GLY A 501 21.76 8.70 -68.35
N LYS A 502 22.22 9.83 -67.78
CA LYS A 502 22.55 9.90 -66.35
C LYS A 502 21.28 9.92 -65.49
N ILE A 503 21.44 9.66 -64.20
CA ILE A 503 20.36 9.79 -63.21
C ILE A 503 20.28 11.22 -62.70
N LYS A 504 19.06 11.75 -62.60
CA LYS A 504 18.72 13.00 -61.91
C LYS A 504 17.80 12.73 -60.72
N LEU A 505 17.96 13.53 -59.67
CA LEU A 505 17.17 13.52 -58.45
C LEU A 505 16.48 14.87 -58.27
N LYS A 506 15.22 14.87 -57.86
CA LYS A 506 14.56 16.05 -57.30
C LYS A 506 14.81 16.04 -55.81
N ALA A 507 15.74 16.87 -55.34
CA ALA A 507 16.25 16.84 -53.96
C ALA A 507 16.64 18.25 -53.50
N TRP A 508 17.00 18.40 -52.22
CA TRP A 508 17.70 19.58 -51.73
C TRP A 508 18.97 19.81 -52.57
N ARG A 509 19.13 21.02 -53.11
CA ARG A 509 20.10 21.27 -54.19
C ARG A 509 21.56 21.34 -53.72
N GLY A 510 21.79 21.38 -52.41
CA GLY A 510 23.13 21.33 -51.85
C GLY A 510 23.75 22.70 -51.54
N PRO A 511 24.92 22.69 -50.88
CA PRO A 511 25.58 23.88 -50.37
C PRO A 511 26.00 24.89 -51.45
N ASP A 512 26.19 24.46 -52.70
CA ASP A 512 26.56 25.34 -53.82
C ASP A 512 25.49 26.42 -54.14
N TYR A 513 24.27 26.22 -53.65
CA TYR A 513 23.14 27.16 -53.81
C TYR A 513 22.97 28.10 -52.62
N ILE A 514 23.82 28.01 -51.59
CA ILE A 514 23.77 28.83 -50.37
C ILE A 514 25.03 29.72 -50.32
N ALA A 515 24.89 31.01 -50.63
CA ALA A 515 26.00 31.95 -50.55
C ALA A 515 26.16 32.51 -49.13
N ASP A 516 25.05 32.84 -48.47
CA ASP A 516 24.97 33.20 -47.05
C ASP A 516 23.86 32.39 -46.35
N PRO A 517 24.20 31.45 -45.44
CA PRO A 517 23.21 30.63 -44.73
C PRO A 517 22.30 31.43 -43.78
N LEU A 518 22.52 32.75 -43.65
CA LEU A 518 21.64 33.66 -42.92
C LEU A 518 20.45 34.16 -43.72
N THR A 519 20.52 34.11 -45.04
CA THR A 519 19.54 34.75 -45.92
C THR A 519 19.13 33.89 -47.11
N ASP A 520 19.88 32.83 -47.37
CA ASP A 520 19.72 31.99 -48.53
C ASP A 520 19.28 30.59 -48.09
N ASP A 521 18.43 29.98 -48.91
CA ASP A 521 18.14 28.55 -48.88
C ASP A 521 18.60 27.90 -50.18
N ALA A 522 19.06 26.64 -50.12
CA ALA A 522 19.41 25.92 -51.34
C ALA A 522 18.16 25.55 -52.14
N GLY A 523 17.03 25.37 -51.47
CA GLY A 523 15.77 24.89 -52.04
C GLY A 523 15.83 23.50 -52.67
N VAL A 524 14.70 23.04 -53.18
CA VAL A 524 14.56 21.71 -53.81
C VAL A 524 14.40 21.84 -55.32
N GLY A 525 15.13 21.03 -56.08
CA GLY A 525 15.07 21.02 -57.54
C GLY A 525 15.72 19.80 -58.16
N TRP A 526 15.62 19.70 -59.49
CA TRP A 526 16.31 18.66 -60.25
C TRP A 526 17.81 18.92 -60.27
N ILE A 527 18.59 17.95 -59.79
CA ILE A 527 20.06 17.91 -59.83
C ILE A 527 20.51 16.58 -60.42
N LEU A 528 21.73 16.51 -60.96
CA LEU A 528 22.33 15.22 -61.31
C LEU A 528 22.64 14.45 -60.02
N ALA A 529 22.31 13.16 -59.98
CA ALA A 529 22.49 12.31 -58.79
C ALA A 529 23.97 12.21 -58.36
N GLU A 530 24.89 12.30 -59.32
CA GLU A 530 26.34 12.34 -59.09
C GLU A 530 26.78 13.56 -58.26
N ASN A 531 25.93 14.59 -58.14
CA ASN A 531 26.16 15.79 -57.35
C ASN A 531 25.28 15.85 -56.09
N TRP A 532 24.62 14.76 -55.71
CA TRP A 532 23.72 14.78 -54.55
C TRP A 532 24.47 15.03 -53.24
N TRP A 533 23.85 15.81 -52.34
CA TRP A 533 24.33 16.07 -50.99
C TRP A 533 23.24 15.72 -49.97
N PRO A 534 23.60 15.12 -48.81
CA PRO A 534 22.70 15.07 -47.67
C PRO A 534 22.45 16.49 -47.12
N TYR A 535 21.31 16.70 -46.45
CA TYR A 535 21.00 17.98 -45.80
C TYR A 535 21.88 18.21 -44.59
N GLN A 536 23.08 18.71 -44.86
CA GLN A 536 24.18 18.88 -43.91
C GLN A 536 25.07 20.05 -44.33
N ARG A 537 25.96 20.47 -43.44
CA ARG A 537 26.96 21.50 -43.74
C ARG A 537 28.00 20.97 -44.73
N PRO A 538 28.54 21.81 -45.63
CA PRO A 538 29.61 21.38 -46.55
C PRO A 538 30.90 20.95 -45.83
N SER A 539 31.10 21.41 -44.59
CA SER A 539 32.25 21.05 -43.75
C SER A 539 32.04 19.78 -42.91
N PHE A 540 30.82 19.22 -42.91
CA PHE A 540 30.45 18.02 -42.17
C PHE A 540 29.30 17.33 -42.90
N VAL A 541 29.61 16.49 -43.89
CA VAL A 541 28.60 15.89 -44.79
C VAL A 541 27.96 14.64 -44.21
N THR A 542 28.75 13.82 -43.54
CA THR A 542 28.30 12.66 -42.77
C THR A 542 29.37 12.41 -41.70
N PRO A 543 29.01 11.85 -40.54
CA PRO A 543 29.99 11.50 -39.53
C PRO A 543 31.05 10.51 -40.07
N PRO A 544 32.32 10.59 -39.60
CA PRO A 544 33.43 9.82 -40.13
C PRO A 544 33.46 8.39 -39.56
N PHE A 545 32.38 7.63 -39.80
CA PHE A 545 32.23 6.22 -39.42
C PHE A 545 31.07 5.57 -40.18
N ALA A 546 31.07 4.24 -40.23
CA ALA A 546 30.06 3.42 -40.91
C ALA A 546 28.62 3.71 -40.48
N GLY A 547 27.67 3.40 -41.37
CA GLY A 547 26.24 3.63 -41.18
C GLY A 547 25.58 2.68 -40.16
N TYR A 548 25.70 1.38 -40.39
CA TYR A 548 24.94 0.36 -39.67
C TYR A 548 25.55 0.00 -38.31
N VAL A 549 24.83 0.10 -37.18
CA VAL A 549 23.51 0.72 -36.97
C VAL A 549 23.62 2.20 -36.60
N SER A 550 22.54 2.97 -36.72
CA SER A 550 22.49 4.39 -36.35
C SER A 550 22.72 4.58 -34.86
N GLY A 551 23.84 5.23 -34.49
CA GLY A 551 24.15 5.52 -33.09
C GLY A 551 23.11 6.41 -32.43
N HIS A 552 22.59 7.43 -33.14
CA HIS A 552 21.54 8.31 -32.59
C HIS A 552 20.25 7.54 -32.27
N SER A 553 19.86 6.61 -33.15
CA SER A 553 18.68 5.77 -32.94
C SER A 553 18.85 4.89 -31.70
N THR A 554 20.03 4.27 -31.54
CA THR A 554 20.34 3.41 -30.40
C THR A 554 20.43 4.21 -29.09
N TYR A 555 21.16 5.34 -29.06
CA TYR A 555 21.30 6.19 -27.88
C TYR A 555 19.94 6.69 -27.42
N SER A 556 19.16 7.22 -28.36
CA SER A 556 17.89 7.83 -28.04
C SER A 556 16.88 6.83 -27.52
N ARG A 557 16.87 5.63 -28.09
CA ARG A 557 15.96 4.60 -27.61
C ARG A 557 16.38 4.06 -26.25
N ALA A 558 17.66 3.80 -26.02
CA ALA A 558 18.14 3.38 -24.70
C ALA A 558 17.83 4.43 -23.62
N ALA A 559 18.10 5.71 -23.90
CA ALA A 559 17.80 6.79 -22.97
C ALA A 559 16.29 6.91 -22.71
N ALA A 560 15.44 6.78 -23.73
CA ALA A 560 13.99 6.81 -23.55
C ALA A 560 13.47 5.67 -22.67
N GLU A 561 13.98 4.45 -22.82
CA GLU A 561 13.62 3.33 -21.93
C GLU A 561 14.14 3.56 -20.50
N ILE A 562 15.37 4.06 -20.35
CA ILE A 562 15.94 4.39 -19.04
C ILE A 562 15.12 5.46 -18.33
N LEU A 563 14.75 6.56 -19.00
CA LEU A 563 13.95 7.63 -18.40
C LEU A 563 12.54 7.15 -18.05
N THR A 564 11.93 6.31 -18.90
CA THR A 564 10.64 5.68 -18.62
C THR A 564 10.71 4.82 -17.35
N ALA A 565 11.71 3.94 -17.26
CA ALA A 565 11.90 3.08 -16.11
C ALA A 565 12.27 3.88 -14.85
N LEU A 566 13.20 4.83 -14.95
CA LEU A 566 13.64 5.70 -13.85
C LEU A 566 12.47 6.44 -13.20
N THR A 567 11.61 7.05 -14.00
CA THR A 567 10.51 7.88 -13.52
C THR A 567 9.25 7.07 -13.19
N GLY A 568 9.17 5.82 -13.66
CA GLY A 568 7.98 4.99 -13.57
C GLY A 568 6.81 5.47 -14.45
N ASP A 569 7.06 6.43 -15.34
CA ASP A 569 6.07 7.05 -16.22
C ASP A 569 6.66 7.19 -17.63
N PRO A 570 6.01 6.68 -18.69
CA PRO A 570 6.50 6.88 -20.06
C PRO A 570 6.40 8.34 -20.53
N PHE A 571 5.59 9.18 -19.87
CA PHE A 571 5.36 10.57 -20.26
C PHE A 571 6.39 11.52 -19.65
N PHE A 572 6.67 12.61 -20.37
CA PHE A 572 7.39 13.74 -19.78
C PHE A 572 6.56 14.32 -18.62
N PRO A 573 7.17 14.89 -17.56
CA PRO A 573 6.42 15.48 -16.46
C PRO A 573 5.42 16.54 -16.94
N GLY A 574 4.15 16.41 -16.54
CA GLY A 574 3.04 17.23 -17.07
C GLY A 574 2.44 16.73 -18.39
N GLY A 575 2.86 15.55 -18.86
CA GLY A 575 2.39 14.90 -20.08
C GLY A 575 3.00 15.43 -21.36
N MET A 576 3.98 16.35 -21.31
CA MET A 576 4.57 16.93 -22.53
C MET A 576 5.95 17.56 -22.30
N GLY A 577 6.92 17.22 -23.13
CA GLY A 577 8.17 17.93 -23.32
C GLY A 577 8.10 18.87 -24.52
N GLU A 578 8.75 20.03 -24.45
CA GLU A 578 8.69 21.05 -25.52
C GLU A 578 10.06 21.66 -25.82
N PHE A 579 10.29 22.00 -27.09
CA PHE A 579 11.43 22.80 -27.52
C PHE A 579 11.03 23.79 -28.62
N HIS A 580 11.17 25.10 -28.34
CA HIS A 580 10.72 26.16 -29.25
C HIS A 580 11.76 26.50 -30.31
N CYS A 581 11.32 26.54 -31.58
CA CYS A 581 12.13 26.85 -32.76
C CYS A 581 11.57 28.11 -33.46
N PRO A 582 12.14 29.30 -33.18
CA PRO A 582 11.63 30.53 -33.76
C PRO A 582 11.95 30.65 -35.26
N LYS A 583 11.02 31.26 -35.98
CA LYS A 583 11.11 31.56 -37.42
C LYS A 583 12.43 32.24 -37.77
N ASN A 584 13.11 31.75 -38.81
CA ASN A 584 14.38 32.28 -39.36
C ASN A 584 15.54 32.38 -38.36
N GLU A 585 15.38 31.90 -37.13
CA GLU A 585 16.37 32.04 -36.07
C GLU A 585 17.00 30.70 -35.69
N PHE A 586 16.32 29.57 -35.94
CA PHE A 586 16.79 28.26 -35.51
C PHE A 586 17.73 27.55 -36.50
N LEU A 587 17.38 27.46 -37.80
CA LEU A 587 18.21 26.70 -38.76
C LEU A 587 19.56 27.40 -38.97
N VAL A 588 20.62 26.60 -39.13
CA VAL A 588 21.99 27.10 -39.27
C VAL A 588 22.63 26.60 -40.57
N PHE A 589 22.07 25.58 -41.21
CA PHE A 589 22.56 25.12 -42.52
C PHE A 589 22.14 26.08 -43.63
N GLU A 590 20.95 26.66 -43.52
CA GLU A 590 20.33 27.64 -44.42
C GLU A 590 19.28 28.49 -43.66
N ASP A 591 18.63 29.46 -44.34
CA ASP A 591 17.57 30.27 -43.72
C ASP A 591 16.31 29.45 -43.38
N GLY A 592 15.72 29.75 -42.22
CA GLY A 592 14.49 29.14 -41.72
C GLY A 592 14.53 28.79 -40.22
N PRO A 593 13.48 28.13 -39.69
CA PRO A 593 12.26 27.68 -40.38
C PRO A 593 11.40 28.86 -40.87
N SER A 594 10.52 28.64 -41.84
CA SER A 594 9.71 29.71 -42.43
C SER A 594 8.55 30.22 -41.55
N VAL A 595 8.23 29.46 -40.49
CA VAL A 595 7.25 29.77 -39.45
C VAL A 595 7.83 29.45 -38.06
N ASP A 596 7.23 30.00 -37.01
CA ASP A 596 7.50 29.54 -35.65
C ASP A 596 6.92 28.12 -35.50
N LEU A 597 7.69 27.23 -34.88
CA LEU A 597 7.20 25.91 -34.49
C LEU A 597 7.84 25.46 -33.18
N THR A 598 7.21 24.50 -32.51
CA THR A 598 7.69 23.93 -31.26
C THR A 598 7.69 22.41 -31.41
N LEU A 599 8.85 21.78 -31.23
CA LEU A 599 8.90 20.32 -31.11
C LEU A 599 8.21 19.92 -29.81
N GLN A 600 7.31 18.95 -29.88
CA GLN A 600 6.53 18.48 -28.74
C GLN A 600 6.59 16.95 -28.67
N TRP A 601 6.70 16.42 -27.46
CA TRP A 601 6.78 14.99 -27.19
C TRP A 601 5.91 14.64 -25.99
N ALA A 602 4.95 13.73 -26.15
CA ALA A 602 4.19 13.23 -25.01
C ALA A 602 5.06 12.28 -24.17
N THR A 603 5.70 11.32 -24.83
CA THR A 603 6.56 10.30 -24.20
C THR A 603 8.03 10.44 -24.59
N TYR A 604 8.92 9.89 -23.76
CA TYR A 604 10.35 9.81 -24.10
C TYR A 604 10.59 9.00 -25.39
N ARG A 605 9.75 8.00 -25.63
CA ARG A 605 9.77 7.18 -26.86
C ARG A 605 9.44 8.01 -28.10
N ASP A 606 8.47 8.92 -28.02
CA ASP A 606 8.15 9.83 -29.13
C ASP A 606 9.35 10.73 -29.49
N ALA A 607 10.06 11.23 -28.49
CA ALA A 607 11.30 11.99 -28.70
C ALA A 607 12.38 11.12 -29.37
N SER A 608 12.55 9.88 -28.92
CA SER A 608 13.46 8.92 -29.55
C SER A 608 13.11 8.63 -31.01
N ASP A 609 11.83 8.47 -31.33
CA ASP A 609 11.38 8.14 -32.69
C ASP A 609 11.58 9.31 -33.65
N GLN A 610 11.31 10.53 -33.18
CA GLN A 610 11.66 11.74 -33.91
C GLN A 610 13.17 11.88 -34.13
N CYS A 611 14.00 11.56 -33.13
CA CYS A 611 15.45 11.55 -33.27
C CYS A 611 15.89 10.61 -34.38
N SER A 612 15.35 9.40 -34.40
CA SER A 612 15.62 8.41 -35.44
C SER A 612 15.24 8.89 -36.85
N LEU A 613 14.02 9.39 -37.04
CA LEU A 613 13.54 9.90 -38.34
C LEU A 613 14.39 11.06 -38.86
N SER A 614 14.87 11.92 -37.95
CA SER A 614 15.67 13.08 -38.31
C SER A 614 16.97 12.70 -39.05
N ARG A 615 17.50 11.49 -38.84
CA ARG A 615 18.73 11.02 -39.50
C ARG A 615 18.51 10.65 -40.96
N ILE A 616 17.28 10.25 -41.30
CA ILE A 616 16.85 9.96 -42.67
C ILE A 616 16.62 11.28 -43.42
N TRP A 617 15.89 12.24 -42.82
CA TRP A 617 15.73 13.58 -43.41
C TRP A 617 17.04 14.36 -43.51
N GLY A 618 17.93 14.21 -42.53
CA GLY A 618 19.30 14.73 -42.60
C GLY A 618 20.16 14.06 -43.66
N GLY A 619 19.70 12.99 -44.29
CA GLY A 619 20.36 12.35 -45.44
C GLY A 619 21.49 11.38 -45.09
N ILE A 620 21.68 11.02 -43.81
CA ILE A 620 22.90 10.35 -43.35
C ILE A 620 22.71 8.88 -42.92
N HIS A 621 21.46 8.43 -42.76
CA HIS A 621 21.12 7.03 -42.46
C HIS A 621 19.91 6.56 -43.29
N PRO A 622 19.95 5.36 -43.91
CA PRO A 622 18.77 4.68 -44.44
C PRO A 622 17.97 3.96 -43.33
N PRO A 623 16.73 3.52 -43.61
CA PRO A 623 15.90 2.76 -42.67
C PRO A 623 16.56 1.54 -42.01
N VAL A 624 17.42 0.84 -42.75
CA VAL A 624 18.13 -0.36 -42.25
C VAL A 624 19.12 -0.02 -41.13
N ASP A 625 19.61 1.21 -41.05
CA ASP A 625 20.47 1.66 -39.95
C ASP A 625 19.64 2.02 -38.71
N ASP A 626 18.41 2.51 -38.89
CA ASP A 626 17.58 3.04 -37.81
C ASP A 626 16.93 1.95 -36.96
N MET A 627 16.11 1.09 -37.58
CA MET A 627 15.24 0.18 -36.84
C MET A 627 16.00 -0.81 -35.95
N PRO A 628 17.07 -1.48 -36.42
CA PRO A 628 17.86 -2.35 -35.56
C PRO A 628 18.52 -1.57 -34.41
N GLY A 629 18.93 -0.31 -34.65
CA GLY A 629 19.42 0.58 -33.60
C GLY A 629 18.38 0.83 -32.50
N ARG A 630 17.12 1.11 -32.86
CA ARG A 630 16.03 1.23 -31.87
C ARG A 630 15.86 -0.07 -31.08
N LEU A 631 15.79 -1.22 -31.75
CA LEU A 631 15.62 -2.53 -31.09
C LEU A 631 16.76 -2.87 -30.12
N ILE A 632 18.01 -2.53 -30.48
CA ILE A 632 19.17 -2.68 -29.58
C ILE A 632 19.05 -1.71 -28.40
N GLY A 633 18.68 -0.45 -28.66
CA GLY A 633 18.49 0.55 -27.61
C GLY A 633 17.46 0.12 -26.56
N ILE A 634 16.38 -0.57 -26.95
CA ILE A 634 15.39 -1.10 -26.00
C ILE A 634 16.05 -2.08 -25.02
N LYS A 635 16.84 -3.04 -25.52
CA LYS A 635 17.51 -4.03 -24.68
C LYS A 635 18.49 -3.38 -23.72
N ILE A 636 19.37 -2.52 -24.24
CA ILE A 636 20.40 -1.85 -23.44
C ILE A 636 19.77 -0.94 -22.38
N GLY A 637 18.69 -0.23 -22.71
CA GLY A 637 18.03 0.65 -21.74
C GLY A 637 17.46 -0.11 -20.54
N LEU A 638 16.83 -1.27 -20.78
CA LEU A 638 16.31 -2.14 -19.72
C LEU A 638 17.44 -2.83 -18.94
N GLU A 639 18.47 -3.33 -19.62
CA GLU A 639 19.64 -3.96 -18.99
C GLU A 639 20.40 -2.97 -18.09
N ALA A 640 20.55 -1.72 -18.53
CA ALA A 640 21.19 -0.67 -17.73
C ALA A 640 20.36 -0.30 -16.49
N PHE A 641 19.03 -0.27 -16.60
CA PHE A 641 18.14 -0.08 -15.45
C PHE A 641 18.27 -1.23 -14.45
N ASP A 642 18.13 -2.48 -14.90
CA ASP A 642 18.26 -3.68 -14.06
C ASP A 642 19.61 -3.75 -13.36
N LYS A 643 20.69 -3.35 -14.06
CA LYS A 643 22.04 -3.31 -13.50
C LYS A 643 22.16 -2.23 -12.43
N ALA A 644 21.63 -1.04 -12.69
CA ALA A 644 21.68 0.10 -11.78
C ALA A 644 20.86 -0.16 -10.51
N GLU A 645 19.65 -0.72 -10.65
CA GLU A 645 18.78 -1.06 -9.52
C GLU A 645 19.49 -2.00 -8.53
N LYS A 646 20.19 -3.04 -9.03
CA LYS A 646 20.99 -3.97 -8.20
C LYS A 646 22.24 -3.37 -7.58
N ILE A 647 22.66 -2.18 -8.01
CA ILE A 647 23.74 -1.42 -7.39
C ILE A 647 23.16 -0.53 -6.28
N PHE A 648 22.00 0.07 -6.52
CA PHE A 648 21.35 1.01 -5.62
C PHE A 648 20.66 0.35 -4.44
N TYR A 649 20.13 -0.85 -4.66
CA TYR A 649 19.32 -1.61 -3.72
C TYR A 649 19.80 -3.06 -3.69
N LYS A 650 19.61 -3.70 -2.54
CA LYS A 650 20.02 -5.09 -2.30
C LYS A 650 18.83 -5.89 -1.81
N ASP A 651 18.90 -7.18 -2.06
CA ASP A 651 18.05 -8.21 -1.47
C ASP A 651 18.93 -8.93 -0.44
N HIS A 652 18.82 -8.59 0.84
CA HIS A 652 19.72 -9.13 1.87
C HIS A 652 19.35 -10.54 2.34
N ASP A 653 18.09 -10.94 2.24
CA ASP A 653 17.61 -12.26 2.68
C ASP A 653 17.34 -13.25 1.54
N ASN A 654 17.41 -12.79 0.30
CA ASN A 654 17.25 -13.54 -0.97
C ASN A 654 15.84 -14.06 -1.22
N ASP A 655 14.81 -13.32 -0.83
CA ASP A 655 13.42 -13.66 -1.15
C ASP A 655 12.93 -13.15 -2.52
N GLY A 656 13.76 -12.34 -3.20
CA GLY A 656 13.49 -11.78 -4.51
C GLY A 656 12.97 -10.34 -4.50
N PHE A 657 12.80 -9.73 -3.33
CA PHE A 657 12.47 -8.33 -3.17
C PHE A 657 13.70 -7.52 -2.74
N LEU A 658 13.79 -6.27 -3.20
CA LEU A 658 14.89 -5.39 -2.86
C LEU A 658 14.48 -4.52 -1.66
N ASN A 659 15.44 -4.15 -0.82
CA ASN A 659 15.27 -3.22 0.33
C ASN A 659 14.61 -1.86 0.01
N SER A 660 14.43 -1.52 -1.27
CA SER A 660 13.65 -0.36 -1.71
C SER A 660 12.13 -0.52 -1.51
N VAL A 661 11.64 -1.75 -1.54
CA VAL A 661 10.22 -2.11 -1.44
C VAL A 661 9.97 -3.09 -0.30
N ASP A 662 10.99 -3.82 0.13
CA ASP A 662 10.94 -4.71 1.28
C ASP A 662 11.05 -3.92 2.60
N CYS A 663 10.00 -4.00 3.41
CA CYS A 663 9.92 -3.36 4.72
C CYS A 663 10.78 -4.06 5.78
N ASN A 664 11.25 -5.28 5.55
CA ASN A 664 12.25 -5.97 6.35
C ASN A 664 13.10 -6.97 5.52
N ASP A 665 14.04 -6.41 4.75
CA ASP A 665 15.01 -7.11 3.88
C ASP A 665 15.95 -8.11 4.58
N TYR A 666 15.83 -8.30 5.90
CA TYR A 666 16.57 -9.32 6.65
C TYR A 666 15.69 -10.52 7.06
N ASN A 667 14.42 -10.53 6.65
CA ASN A 667 13.46 -11.58 6.95
C ASN A 667 12.67 -11.99 5.69
N PRO A 668 12.97 -13.15 5.08
CA PRO A 668 12.42 -13.57 3.78
C PRO A 668 10.94 -14.00 3.83
N ALA A 669 10.28 -13.74 4.96
CA ALA A 669 8.85 -13.92 5.17
C ALA A 669 8.08 -12.61 5.16
N ILE A 670 8.78 -11.46 5.13
CA ILE A 670 8.21 -10.12 5.08
C ILE A 670 8.61 -9.53 3.73
N TYR A 671 7.65 -9.34 2.84
CA TYR A 671 7.89 -8.80 1.50
C TYR A 671 6.59 -8.30 0.86
N PRO A 672 6.67 -7.42 -0.15
CA PRO A 672 5.50 -6.95 -0.90
C PRO A 672 4.57 -8.07 -1.38
N GLY A 673 3.36 -8.10 -0.84
CA GLY A 673 2.33 -9.09 -1.18
C GLY A 673 2.47 -10.45 -0.49
N ALA A 674 3.26 -10.56 0.58
CA ALA A 674 3.22 -11.71 1.48
C ALA A 674 1.82 -11.90 2.11
N VAL A 675 1.60 -13.05 2.73
CA VAL A 675 0.36 -13.29 3.48
C VAL A 675 0.56 -12.81 4.90
N GLU A 676 -0.31 -11.92 5.36
CA GLU A 676 -0.33 -11.46 6.75
C GLU A 676 -0.47 -12.61 7.74
N ILE A 677 0.30 -12.52 8.82
CA ILE A 677 0.26 -13.38 10.00
C ILE A 677 0.14 -12.49 11.22
N CYS A 678 -0.73 -12.86 12.17
CA CYS A 678 -0.93 -12.11 13.41
C CYS A 678 0.33 -12.11 14.30
N ASP A 679 1.29 -11.24 14.00
CA ASP A 679 2.61 -11.17 14.63
C ASP A 679 3.10 -9.74 14.92
N GLU A 680 2.20 -8.75 14.79
CA GLU A 680 2.47 -7.32 14.99
C GLU A 680 3.46 -6.74 13.98
N ALA A 681 3.76 -7.43 12.88
CA ALA A 681 4.51 -6.92 11.75
C ALA A 681 3.61 -6.70 10.54
N ASP A 682 3.98 -5.73 9.71
CA ASP A 682 3.45 -5.57 8.35
C ASP A 682 4.20 -6.60 7.50
N ASN A 683 3.61 -7.78 7.26
CA ASN A 683 4.31 -8.84 6.53
C ASN A 683 4.30 -8.58 5.03
N ASN A 684 3.25 -7.95 4.52
CA ASN A 684 3.02 -7.75 3.10
C ASN A 684 3.48 -6.39 2.58
N CYS A 685 4.04 -5.56 3.46
CA CYS A 685 4.58 -4.23 3.23
C CYS A 685 3.57 -3.24 2.61
N ASP A 686 2.28 -3.34 2.95
CA ASP A 686 1.23 -2.43 2.47
C ASP A 686 0.99 -1.22 3.38
N GLY A 687 1.66 -1.18 4.53
CA GLY A 687 1.61 -0.10 5.52
C GLY A 687 0.56 -0.29 6.60
N GLU A 688 -0.24 -1.35 6.55
CA GLU A 688 -1.12 -1.79 7.64
C GLU A 688 -0.46 -2.97 8.39
N ILE A 689 -0.88 -3.22 9.63
CA ILE A 689 -0.32 -4.32 10.45
C ILE A 689 -1.48 -5.27 10.78
N ASP A 690 -1.27 -6.56 10.54
CA ASP A 690 -2.21 -7.65 10.84
C ASP A 690 -3.62 -7.43 10.24
N GLU A 691 -3.74 -6.90 9.03
CA GLU A 691 -5.04 -6.65 8.40
C GLU A 691 -5.72 -7.95 7.92
N GLY A 692 -7.06 -7.91 7.86
CA GLY A 692 -7.85 -9.08 7.46
C GLY A 692 -8.06 -10.13 8.56
N PHE A 693 -7.52 -9.95 9.76
CA PHE A 693 -7.81 -10.79 10.93
C PHE A 693 -9.04 -10.29 11.73
N PRO A 694 -9.80 -11.20 12.37
CA PRO A 694 -10.86 -10.81 13.31
C PRO A 694 -10.24 -10.17 14.56
N LEU A 695 -10.73 -8.98 14.93
CA LEU A 695 -10.31 -8.32 16.16
C LEU A 695 -11.00 -9.00 17.37
N ASN A 696 -10.23 -9.75 18.15
CA ASN A 696 -10.70 -10.36 19.39
C ASN A 696 -10.51 -9.38 20.55
N THR A 697 -11.48 -9.34 21.46
CA THR A 697 -11.43 -8.53 22.68
C THR A 697 -11.30 -9.46 23.88
N TYR A 698 -10.30 -9.19 24.72
CA TYR A 698 -10.10 -9.87 26.00
C TYR A 698 -10.10 -8.84 27.13
N PHE A 699 -10.42 -9.29 28.34
CA PHE A 699 -10.53 -8.47 29.56
C PHE A 699 -9.47 -8.91 30.55
N LEU A 700 -8.79 -7.96 31.19
CA LEU A 700 -7.79 -8.27 32.23
C LEU A 700 -8.48 -9.05 33.35
N ASP A 701 -7.86 -10.11 33.81
CA ASP A 701 -8.31 -10.96 34.92
C ASP A 701 -7.16 -11.00 35.95
N PHE A 702 -7.20 -10.07 36.91
CA PHE A 702 -6.07 -9.85 37.81
C PHE A 702 -6.02 -10.86 38.98
N ASP A 703 -7.15 -11.42 39.40
CA ASP A 703 -7.23 -12.42 40.48
C ASP A 703 -7.35 -13.88 40.01
N ASN A 704 -7.57 -14.12 38.72
CA ASN A 704 -7.65 -15.40 38.02
C ASN A 704 -8.91 -16.23 38.33
N ASP A 705 -10.06 -15.60 38.50
CA ASP A 705 -11.34 -16.30 38.68
C ASP A 705 -12.06 -16.67 37.37
N GLY A 706 -11.62 -16.12 36.23
CA GLY A 706 -12.18 -16.39 34.91
C GLY A 706 -13.09 -15.30 34.34
N TYR A 707 -13.38 -14.25 35.10
CA TYR A 707 -14.01 -13.02 34.66
C TYR A 707 -12.97 -11.89 34.65
N GLY A 708 -13.22 -10.85 33.85
CA GLY A 708 -12.31 -9.72 33.77
C GLY A 708 -13.01 -8.37 33.78
N ASP A 709 -12.27 -7.33 34.17
CA ASP A 709 -12.75 -5.95 34.22
C ASP A 709 -13.17 -5.47 32.83
N ILE A 710 -14.46 -5.14 32.71
CA ILE A 710 -15.08 -4.63 31.48
C ILE A 710 -14.43 -3.34 30.96
N ASN A 711 -13.76 -2.57 31.83
CA ASN A 711 -13.07 -1.33 31.50
C ASN A 711 -11.60 -1.55 31.12
N ALA A 712 -11.04 -2.74 31.37
CA ALA A 712 -9.65 -3.09 31.07
C ALA A 712 -9.55 -4.03 29.86
N GLN A 713 -9.85 -3.47 28.68
CA GLN A 713 -9.91 -4.22 27.42
C GLN A 713 -8.55 -4.29 26.71
N PHE A 714 -8.25 -5.45 26.12
CA PHE A 714 -7.12 -5.67 25.22
C PHE A 714 -7.61 -6.19 23.87
N PHE A 715 -7.26 -5.48 22.81
CA PHE A 715 -7.62 -5.83 21.43
C PHE A 715 -6.44 -6.52 20.75
N THR A 716 -6.69 -7.68 20.14
CA THR A 716 -5.65 -8.42 19.41
C THR A 716 -6.27 -9.32 18.33
N CYS A 717 -5.50 -9.62 17.29
CA CYS A 717 -5.87 -10.62 16.29
C CYS A 717 -5.66 -12.08 16.77
N LEU A 718 -5.05 -12.28 17.95
CA LEU A 718 -4.85 -13.61 18.52
C LEU A 718 -6.19 -14.28 18.85
N ASN A 719 -6.32 -15.57 18.52
CA ASN A 719 -7.53 -16.37 18.76
C ASN A 719 -7.62 -16.96 20.19
N SER A 720 -6.57 -16.77 20.99
CA SER A 720 -6.53 -17.20 22.39
C SER A 720 -6.16 -16.02 23.28
N PRO A 721 -6.74 -15.92 24.48
CA PRO A 721 -6.45 -14.83 25.40
C PRO A 721 -4.95 -14.78 25.74
N PRO A 722 -4.33 -13.58 25.75
CA PRO A 722 -3.02 -13.38 26.34
C PRO A 722 -2.99 -13.78 27.82
N THR A 723 -1.79 -14.03 28.36
CA THR A 723 -1.64 -14.37 29.78
C THR A 723 -2.17 -13.23 30.67
N GLY A 724 -3.04 -13.56 31.63
CA GLY A 724 -3.69 -12.59 32.52
C GLY A 724 -4.94 -11.93 31.92
N TYR A 725 -5.44 -12.42 30.79
CA TYR A 725 -6.70 -11.95 30.19
C TYR A 725 -7.67 -13.12 29.97
N VAL A 726 -8.96 -12.82 29.93
CA VAL A 726 -10.04 -13.79 29.68
C VAL A 726 -11.07 -13.25 28.69
N THR A 727 -11.94 -14.13 28.18
CA THR A 727 -12.99 -13.74 27.23
C THR A 727 -14.25 -13.22 27.90
N GLN A 728 -14.46 -13.54 29.18
CA GLN A 728 -15.69 -13.20 29.88
C GLN A 728 -15.52 -11.85 30.58
N PRO A 729 -16.27 -10.80 30.19
CA PRO A 729 -16.32 -9.56 30.96
C PRO A 729 -17.27 -9.71 32.15
N GLY A 730 -17.22 -8.75 33.05
CA GLY A 730 -18.29 -8.53 34.03
C GLY A 730 -17.85 -8.62 35.48
N ASP A 731 -16.55 -8.70 35.73
CA ASP A 731 -16.00 -8.59 37.07
C ASP A 731 -16.15 -7.14 37.57
N CYS A 732 -16.79 -6.97 38.72
CA CYS A 732 -17.01 -5.69 39.38
C CYS A 732 -15.94 -5.36 40.46
N ASP A 733 -15.12 -6.34 40.86
CA ASP A 733 -13.90 -6.17 41.67
C ASP A 733 -12.82 -7.20 41.26
N ASP A 734 -12.13 -6.88 40.16
CA ASP A 734 -11.05 -7.67 39.51
C ASP A 734 -9.84 -8.01 40.41
N THR A 735 -9.88 -7.61 41.68
CA THR A 735 -8.86 -7.91 42.67
C THR A 735 -9.28 -8.95 43.70
N ASN A 736 -10.52 -9.43 43.63
CA ASN A 736 -11.12 -10.34 44.59
C ASN A 736 -11.91 -11.50 43.92
N PRO A 737 -11.37 -12.73 43.93
CA PRO A 737 -11.93 -13.86 43.18
C PRO A 737 -13.25 -14.41 43.77
N ASP A 738 -13.72 -13.82 44.87
CA ASP A 738 -15.01 -14.11 45.51
C ASP A 738 -16.11 -13.10 45.10
N ILE A 739 -15.84 -12.19 44.16
CA ILE A 739 -16.78 -11.19 43.63
C ILE A 739 -16.78 -11.25 42.10
N ASN A 740 -17.71 -12.01 41.51
CA ASN A 740 -17.84 -12.16 40.06
C ASN A 740 -19.23 -12.70 39.68
N PRO A 741 -19.64 -12.65 38.40
CA PRO A 741 -20.97 -13.05 37.94
C PRO A 741 -21.46 -14.47 38.29
N ASP A 742 -20.57 -15.40 38.66
CA ASP A 742 -20.95 -16.77 39.05
C ASP A 742 -21.05 -16.97 40.58
N MET A 743 -20.73 -15.94 41.37
CA MET A 743 -20.81 -16.01 42.82
C MET A 743 -22.26 -15.91 43.30
N ALA A 744 -22.50 -16.43 44.50
CA ALA A 744 -23.77 -16.25 45.18
C ALA A 744 -23.65 -15.09 46.15
N GLU A 745 -24.67 -14.24 46.20
CA GLU A 745 -24.79 -13.14 47.16
C GLU A 745 -24.56 -13.62 48.60
N MET A 746 -23.78 -12.84 49.35
CA MET A 746 -23.56 -12.99 50.78
C MET A 746 -24.10 -11.74 51.48
N CYS A 747 -24.63 -11.89 52.71
CA CYS A 747 -25.16 -10.77 53.51
C CYS A 747 -24.03 -9.92 54.10
N ASP A 748 -23.24 -9.26 53.25
CA ASP A 748 -22.04 -8.50 53.61
C ASP A 748 -22.04 -7.05 53.11
N GLY A 749 -23.07 -6.64 52.38
CA GLY A 749 -23.23 -5.29 51.83
C GLY A 749 -22.43 -5.04 50.56
N LEU A 750 -21.93 -6.09 49.91
CA LEU A 750 -21.31 -6.08 48.59
C LEU A 750 -22.24 -6.72 47.56
N ASP A 751 -21.97 -6.44 46.28
CA ASP A 751 -22.62 -7.09 45.13
C ASP A 751 -21.66 -8.19 44.69
N ASN A 752 -21.81 -9.40 45.26
CA ASN A 752 -20.86 -10.49 45.05
C ASN A 752 -21.04 -11.11 43.67
N ASP A 753 -22.26 -11.14 43.13
CA ASP A 753 -22.59 -11.71 41.82
C ASP A 753 -22.55 -10.67 40.68
N CYS A 754 -22.11 -9.44 40.98
CA CYS A 754 -21.94 -8.34 40.04
C CYS A 754 -23.19 -8.06 39.17
N ASN A 755 -24.39 -8.37 39.65
CA ASN A 755 -25.64 -8.16 38.91
C ASN A 755 -26.18 -6.72 39.02
N GLY A 756 -25.54 -5.90 39.86
CA GLY A 756 -25.90 -4.50 40.13
C GLY A 756 -26.85 -4.31 41.31
N LEU A 757 -27.14 -5.36 42.08
CA LEU A 757 -27.96 -5.34 43.28
C LEU A 757 -27.16 -5.90 44.45
N VAL A 758 -27.15 -5.17 45.57
CA VAL A 758 -26.43 -5.59 46.78
C VAL A 758 -27.33 -6.47 47.65
N ASP A 759 -26.78 -7.58 48.14
CA ASP A 759 -27.41 -8.55 49.07
C ASP A 759 -28.75 -9.10 48.53
N ASP A 760 -28.88 -9.28 47.21
CA ASP A 760 -30.12 -9.75 46.59
C ASP A 760 -30.22 -11.29 46.57
N ALA A 761 -31.37 -11.84 46.18
CA ALA A 761 -31.67 -13.28 46.27
C ALA A 761 -31.50 -13.94 47.66
N LEU A 762 -31.22 -13.17 48.72
CA LEU A 762 -31.11 -13.64 50.10
C LEU A 762 -32.48 -13.70 50.80
N THR A 763 -32.59 -14.61 51.76
CA THR A 763 -33.80 -14.69 52.61
C THR A 763 -33.81 -13.51 53.56
N THR A 764 -34.87 -12.69 53.51
CA THR A 764 -35.09 -11.58 54.43
C THR A 764 -35.84 -12.04 55.67
N TYR A 765 -35.33 -11.65 56.84
CA TYR A 765 -35.91 -11.86 58.16
C TYR A 765 -36.38 -10.52 58.70
N THR A 766 -37.60 -10.49 59.23
CA THR A 766 -38.16 -9.30 59.91
C THR A 766 -38.07 -9.53 61.41
N TYR A 767 -37.38 -8.63 62.12
CA TYR A 767 -37.32 -8.60 63.59
C TYR A 767 -38.05 -7.37 64.13
N TYR A 768 -38.57 -7.46 65.35
CA TYR A 768 -39.37 -6.42 65.99
C TYR A 768 -38.63 -5.85 67.20
N PHE A 769 -38.66 -4.54 67.40
CA PHE A 769 -37.95 -3.89 68.50
C PHE A 769 -38.47 -4.41 69.85
N ASP A 770 -37.56 -4.79 70.74
CA ASP A 770 -37.82 -5.32 72.08
C ASP A 770 -37.18 -4.33 73.07
N ALA A 771 -37.97 -3.40 73.59
CA ALA A 771 -37.44 -2.24 74.31
C ALA A 771 -37.12 -2.51 75.79
N ASP A 772 -37.77 -3.51 76.39
CA ASP A 772 -37.56 -3.88 77.80
C ASP A 772 -36.74 -5.17 78.00
N GLY A 773 -36.48 -5.91 76.93
CA GLY A 773 -35.55 -7.03 76.86
C GLY A 773 -36.11 -8.35 77.35
N ASP A 774 -37.43 -8.55 77.30
CA ASP A 774 -38.09 -9.78 77.75
C ASP A 774 -38.19 -10.87 76.67
N GLY A 775 -37.85 -10.55 75.42
CA GLY A 775 -37.86 -11.47 74.29
C GLY A 775 -39.11 -11.40 73.42
N PHE A 776 -40.06 -10.52 73.72
CA PHE A 776 -41.20 -10.21 72.86
C PHE A 776 -41.04 -8.83 72.23
N GLY A 777 -41.44 -8.71 70.96
CA GLY A 777 -41.22 -7.48 70.19
C GLY A 777 -42.50 -6.75 69.84
N ASN A 778 -42.37 -5.46 69.55
CA ASN A 778 -43.48 -4.57 69.19
C ASN A 778 -43.75 -4.55 67.69
N ALA A 779 -44.99 -4.91 67.32
CA ALA A 779 -45.45 -4.92 65.93
C ALA A 779 -45.31 -3.56 65.20
N ALA A 780 -45.23 -2.44 65.93
CA ALA A 780 -45.12 -1.10 65.34
C ALA A 780 -43.71 -0.74 64.86
N PHE A 781 -42.68 -1.48 65.28
CA PHE A 781 -41.28 -1.16 64.99
C PHE A 781 -40.52 -2.40 64.52
N SER A 782 -40.43 -2.59 63.20
CA SER A 782 -39.72 -3.72 62.59
C SER A 782 -38.45 -3.32 61.84
N LEU A 783 -37.52 -4.27 61.70
CA LEU A 783 -36.30 -4.20 60.91
C LEU A 783 -36.22 -5.43 59.99
N ASP A 784 -36.10 -5.20 58.69
CA ASP A 784 -35.80 -6.25 57.71
C ASP A 784 -34.28 -6.39 57.54
N THR A 785 -33.76 -7.62 57.60
CA THR A 785 -32.34 -7.93 57.41
C THR A 785 -32.16 -9.32 56.79
N CYS A 786 -31.07 -9.57 56.08
CA CYS A 786 -30.70 -10.91 55.60
C CYS A 786 -30.02 -11.78 56.67
N LEU A 787 -29.81 -11.25 57.89
CA LEU A 787 -29.26 -12.00 59.02
C LEU A 787 -30.33 -12.91 59.64
N ALA A 788 -30.05 -14.21 59.75
CA ALA A 788 -30.97 -15.22 60.29
C ALA A 788 -31.12 -15.20 61.83
N THR A 789 -30.43 -14.29 62.52
CA THR A 789 -30.53 -14.11 63.98
C THR A 789 -30.93 -12.69 64.32
N PRO A 790 -31.84 -12.47 65.31
CA PRO A 790 -32.23 -11.13 65.73
C PRO A 790 -31.01 -10.29 66.11
N VAL A 791 -30.96 -9.08 65.57
CA VAL A 791 -29.94 -8.10 65.98
C VAL A 791 -30.20 -7.68 67.45
N PRO A 792 -29.16 -7.36 68.24
CA PRO A 792 -29.36 -6.97 69.64
C PRO A 792 -30.39 -5.84 69.81
N GLY A 793 -31.39 -6.06 70.67
CA GLY A 793 -32.51 -5.14 70.90
C GLY A 793 -33.76 -5.40 70.05
N TYR A 794 -33.82 -6.54 69.35
CA TYR A 794 -34.99 -6.95 68.58
C TYR A 794 -35.33 -8.44 68.84
N ALA A 795 -36.61 -8.78 68.83
CA ALA A 795 -37.18 -10.12 68.94
C ALA A 795 -37.68 -10.66 67.58
N ASP A 796 -37.85 -11.98 67.46
CA ASP A 796 -38.34 -12.67 66.26
C ASP A 796 -39.87 -12.76 66.16
N ASN A 797 -40.56 -12.10 67.08
CA ASN A 797 -42.01 -12.13 67.22
C ASN A 797 -42.53 -10.72 67.53
N ALA A 798 -43.81 -10.49 67.24
CA ALA A 798 -44.48 -9.19 67.36
C ALA A 798 -45.59 -9.21 68.44
N MET A 799 -45.39 -9.99 69.51
CA MET A 799 -46.47 -10.38 70.42
C MET A 799 -46.53 -9.57 71.71
N ASP A 800 -45.70 -8.53 71.86
CA ASP A 800 -45.71 -7.69 73.04
C ASP A 800 -46.83 -6.63 72.97
N CYS A 801 -47.74 -6.65 73.95
CA CYS A 801 -48.81 -5.66 74.06
C CYS A 801 -48.44 -4.42 74.92
N ASP A 802 -47.36 -4.48 75.70
CA ASP A 802 -46.73 -3.34 76.39
C ASP A 802 -45.20 -3.51 76.44
N ASP A 803 -44.57 -3.19 75.31
CA ASP A 803 -43.11 -3.19 75.01
C ASP A 803 -42.27 -2.23 75.88
N THR A 804 -42.81 -1.79 77.02
CA THR A 804 -42.08 -1.02 78.03
C THR A 804 -42.09 -1.67 79.41
N ASN A 805 -42.77 -2.82 79.55
CA ASN A 805 -42.98 -3.50 80.81
C ASN A 805 -42.83 -5.05 80.67
N PRO A 806 -41.73 -5.63 81.18
CA PRO A 806 -41.39 -7.04 80.98
C PRO A 806 -42.26 -8.02 81.80
N ALA A 807 -43.33 -7.50 82.41
CA ALA A 807 -44.33 -8.25 83.17
C ALA A 807 -45.69 -8.31 82.44
N ILE A 808 -45.77 -7.81 81.21
CA ILE A 808 -46.97 -7.86 80.37
C ILE A 808 -46.53 -8.40 79.00
N ASN A 809 -46.61 -9.71 78.84
CA ASN A 809 -46.23 -10.41 77.60
C ASN A 809 -46.93 -11.79 77.56
N PRO A 810 -46.96 -12.47 76.40
CA PRO A 810 -47.66 -13.75 76.23
C PRO A 810 -47.30 -14.90 77.17
N ASP A 811 -46.14 -14.83 77.83
CA ASP A 811 -45.69 -15.87 78.77
C ASP A 811 -46.05 -15.55 80.23
N MET A 812 -46.66 -14.40 80.50
CA MET A 812 -47.09 -14.01 81.84
C MET A 812 -48.43 -14.66 82.22
N ALA A 813 -48.70 -14.76 83.51
CA ALA A 813 -49.96 -15.31 84.02
C ALA A 813 -50.88 -14.18 84.49
N GLU A 814 -52.17 -14.30 84.17
CA GLU A 814 -53.22 -13.36 84.59
C GLU A 814 -53.27 -13.16 86.11
N MET A 815 -53.46 -11.91 86.54
CA MET A 815 -53.70 -11.50 87.94
C MET A 815 -55.06 -10.79 88.03
N CYS A 816 -55.85 -11.00 89.10
CA CYS A 816 -57.19 -10.35 89.32
C CYS A 816 -56.98 -8.84 89.62
N ASP A 817 -56.50 -8.06 88.64
CA ASP A 817 -56.10 -6.65 88.75
C ASP A 817 -56.68 -5.74 87.64
N GLY A 818 -57.36 -6.32 86.64
CA GLY A 818 -58.01 -5.59 85.56
C GLY A 818 -57.12 -5.26 84.37
N ILE A 819 -55.93 -5.88 84.25
CA ILE A 819 -54.99 -5.78 83.14
C ILE A 819 -54.90 -7.15 82.42
N ASP A 820 -54.78 -7.13 81.10
CA ASP A 820 -54.46 -8.31 80.28
C ASP A 820 -52.94 -8.52 80.34
N ASN A 821 -52.48 -9.35 81.27
CA ASN A 821 -51.06 -9.55 81.54
C ASN A 821 -50.42 -10.50 80.53
N ASP A 822 -51.18 -11.45 80.00
CA ASP A 822 -50.72 -12.46 79.04
C ASP A 822 -50.96 -12.07 77.57
N CYS A 823 -51.36 -10.82 77.33
CA CYS A 823 -51.57 -10.24 76.00
C CYS A 823 -52.50 -11.06 75.10
N ASN A 824 -53.40 -11.87 75.67
CA ASN A 824 -54.28 -12.76 74.91
C ASN A 824 -55.57 -12.08 74.42
N GLY A 825 -55.80 -10.83 74.83
CA GLY A 825 -56.94 -10.00 74.48
C GLY A 825 -58.12 -10.09 75.45
N LEU A 826 -57.99 -10.80 76.57
CA LEU A 826 -58.98 -10.95 77.63
C LEU A 826 -58.40 -10.48 78.96
N VAL A 827 -59.20 -9.74 79.73
CA VAL A 827 -58.78 -9.23 81.05
C VAL A 827 -59.25 -10.18 82.16
N ASP A 828 -58.35 -10.52 83.09
CA ASP A 828 -58.59 -11.33 84.29
C ASP A 828 -59.13 -12.74 83.98
N ASP A 829 -58.70 -13.33 82.87
CA ASP A 829 -59.15 -14.63 82.37
C ASP A 829 -58.40 -15.80 83.05
N GLY A 830 -58.98 -17.01 83.03
CA GLY A 830 -58.39 -18.17 83.70
C GLY A 830 -58.41 -18.18 85.24
N LEU A 831 -58.99 -17.15 85.89
CA LEU A 831 -59.05 -17.01 87.34
C LEU A 831 -60.30 -17.68 87.96
N THR A 832 -60.17 -18.19 89.20
CA THR A 832 -61.26 -18.90 89.90
C THR A 832 -62.26 -17.91 90.51
N VAL A 833 -63.55 -18.04 90.17
CA VAL A 833 -64.65 -17.21 90.70
C VAL A 833 -65.37 -17.94 91.83
N PHE A 834 -65.58 -17.27 92.97
CA PHE A 834 -66.30 -17.77 94.14
C PHE A 834 -67.69 -17.13 94.23
N THR A 835 -68.73 -17.97 94.38
CA THR A 835 -70.12 -17.55 94.63
C THR A 835 -70.45 -17.68 96.12
N TYR A 836 -70.88 -16.60 96.76
CA TYR A 836 -71.28 -16.58 98.18
C TYR A 836 -72.79 -16.28 98.30
N TYR A 837 -73.47 -16.86 99.29
CA TYR A 837 -74.92 -16.78 99.55
C TYR A 837 -75.20 -16.22 100.93
N LYS A 838 -76.27 -15.44 101.10
CA LYS A 838 -76.53 -14.75 102.38
C LYS A 838 -77.11 -15.70 103.44
N ASP A 839 -76.56 -15.73 104.64
CA ASP A 839 -77.00 -16.55 105.79
C ASP A 839 -77.61 -15.63 106.87
N ASN A 840 -78.93 -15.68 107.06
CA ASN A 840 -79.63 -14.76 107.97
C ASN A 840 -79.88 -15.32 109.39
N ASP A 841 -79.96 -16.63 109.57
CA ASP A 841 -80.24 -17.24 110.88
C ASP A 841 -79.00 -17.84 111.57
N GLY A 842 -77.88 -17.91 110.86
CA GLY A 842 -76.54 -18.19 111.36
C GLY A 842 -76.21 -19.68 111.47
N ASP A 843 -76.88 -20.55 110.72
CA ASP A 843 -76.66 -21.99 110.74
C ASP A 843 -75.58 -22.50 109.75
N LEU A 844 -74.99 -21.57 108.98
CA LEU A 844 -73.96 -21.76 107.96
C LEU A 844 -74.44 -22.24 106.58
N PHE A 845 -75.76 -22.29 106.35
CA PHE A 845 -76.39 -22.38 105.03
C PHE A 845 -77.02 -21.02 104.72
N GLY A 846 -77.08 -20.65 103.44
CA GLY A 846 -77.61 -19.35 103.03
C GLY A 846 -78.66 -19.47 101.93
N ASP A 847 -79.44 -18.41 101.74
CA ASP A 847 -80.52 -18.34 100.75
C ASP A 847 -79.98 -18.42 99.31
N PRO A 848 -80.31 -19.48 98.54
CA PRO A 848 -79.90 -19.62 97.14
C PRO A 848 -80.38 -18.48 96.23
N ALA A 849 -81.45 -17.78 96.61
CA ALA A 849 -81.99 -16.67 95.83
C ALA A 849 -81.16 -15.38 95.96
N ILE A 850 -80.19 -15.31 96.88
CA ILE A 850 -79.38 -14.11 97.14
C ILE A 850 -77.89 -14.47 97.14
N SER A 851 -77.24 -14.38 95.96
CA SER A 851 -75.82 -14.69 95.76
C SER A 851 -74.96 -13.52 95.24
N LEU A 852 -73.63 -13.63 95.43
CA LEU A 852 -72.59 -12.68 94.99
C LEU A 852 -71.35 -13.41 94.46
N ASP A 853 -70.95 -13.12 93.20
CA ASP A 853 -69.78 -13.72 92.52
C ASP A 853 -68.56 -12.77 92.52
N THR A 854 -67.35 -13.29 92.81
CA THR A 854 -66.09 -12.52 92.75
C THR A 854 -64.84 -13.41 92.58
N CYS A 855 -63.77 -12.93 91.92
CA CYS A 855 -62.46 -13.61 91.83
C CYS A 855 -61.59 -13.48 93.11
N GLY A 856 -62.07 -12.80 94.15
CA GLY A 856 -61.38 -12.62 95.43
C GLY A 856 -62.19 -13.09 96.64
N ALA A 857 -61.54 -13.63 97.67
CA ALA A 857 -62.24 -14.12 98.87
C ALA A 857 -62.94 -12.98 99.65
N LEU A 858 -64.23 -13.16 99.95
CA LEU A 858 -65.05 -12.20 100.72
C LEU A 858 -64.80 -12.30 102.25
N ASP A 859 -64.89 -11.16 102.94
CA ASP A 859 -64.73 -11.07 104.40
C ASP A 859 -65.85 -11.84 105.14
N PRO A 860 -65.52 -12.80 106.04
CA PRO A 860 -66.51 -13.65 106.72
C PRO A 860 -67.49 -12.91 107.66
N ASN A 861 -67.29 -11.61 107.95
CA ASN A 861 -68.22 -10.84 108.80
C ASN A 861 -69.40 -10.23 108.03
N LEU A 862 -69.52 -10.45 106.72
CA LEU A 862 -70.56 -9.86 105.89
C LEU A 862 -71.89 -10.65 105.88
N GLY A 863 -71.98 -11.77 106.61
CA GLY A 863 -73.20 -12.59 106.70
C GLY A 863 -73.49 -13.39 105.42
N PHE A 864 -72.44 -13.81 104.71
CA PHE A 864 -72.54 -14.68 103.53
C PHE A 864 -71.67 -15.93 103.72
N VAL A 865 -72.15 -17.06 103.25
CA VAL A 865 -71.54 -18.39 103.30
C VAL A 865 -71.44 -18.97 101.90
N LEU A 866 -70.50 -19.89 101.69
CA LEU A 866 -70.31 -20.53 100.38
C LEU A 866 -71.42 -21.53 100.02
N ASN A 867 -72.27 -21.88 101.00
CA ASN A 867 -73.23 -22.96 100.88
C ASN A 867 -74.66 -22.41 100.82
N GLY A 868 -75.18 -22.23 99.61
CA GLY A 868 -76.47 -21.58 99.37
C GLY A 868 -77.68 -22.52 99.34
N PHE A 869 -77.70 -23.59 100.14
CA PHE A 869 -78.73 -24.62 100.03
C PHE A 869 -79.80 -24.57 101.14
N ASP A 870 -80.03 -23.40 101.74
CA ASP A 870 -81.09 -23.25 102.73
C ASP A 870 -82.46 -23.01 102.07
N CYS A 871 -83.45 -23.86 102.39
CA CYS A 871 -84.81 -23.71 101.92
C CYS A 871 -85.71 -22.89 102.86
N ASP A 872 -85.27 -22.62 104.10
CA ASP A 872 -85.88 -21.70 105.05
C ASP A 872 -84.80 -20.98 105.89
N ASP A 873 -84.13 -20.00 105.25
CA ASP A 873 -83.07 -19.11 105.80
C ASP A 873 -83.54 -18.18 106.94
N SER A 874 -84.63 -18.55 107.61
CA SER A 874 -85.14 -17.94 108.83
C SER A 874 -85.26 -18.91 110.00
N ASN A 875 -84.98 -20.19 109.78
CA ASN A 875 -85.12 -21.27 110.74
C ASN A 875 -83.92 -22.24 110.73
N PRO A 876 -83.05 -22.21 111.76
CA PRO A 876 -81.78 -22.95 111.77
C PRO A 876 -81.93 -24.48 111.95
N ASP A 877 -83.16 -24.97 112.09
CA ASP A 877 -83.47 -26.41 112.18
C ASP A 877 -83.92 -27.01 110.83
N ILE A 878 -84.04 -26.20 109.76
CA ILE A 878 -84.42 -26.62 108.40
C ILE A 878 -83.28 -26.24 107.46
N ASN A 879 -82.43 -27.21 107.14
CA ASN A 879 -81.26 -27.01 106.29
C ASN A 879 -80.79 -28.36 105.72
N PRO A 880 -79.91 -28.37 104.70
CA PRO A 880 -79.42 -29.59 104.03
C PRO A 880 -78.80 -30.68 104.89
N LEU A 881 -78.48 -30.41 106.16
CA LEU A 881 -77.93 -31.39 107.09
C LEU A 881 -78.93 -31.83 108.16
N ALA A 882 -80.11 -31.21 108.21
CA ALA A 882 -81.21 -31.71 109.01
C ALA A 882 -81.63 -33.11 108.51
N SER A 883 -82.25 -33.89 109.37
CA SER A 883 -82.76 -35.21 108.99
C SER A 883 -84.25 -35.10 108.72
N GLU A 884 -84.70 -35.59 107.56
CA GLU A 884 -86.12 -35.69 107.19
C GLU A 884 -86.94 -36.40 108.28
N ILE A 885 -87.97 -35.72 108.78
CA ILE A 885 -88.94 -36.24 109.74
C ILE A 885 -90.35 -36.04 109.19
N ALA A 886 -91.23 -37.02 109.38
CA ALA A 886 -92.56 -37.05 108.74
C ALA A 886 -93.54 -35.99 109.29
N ASP A 887 -93.28 -34.71 109.02
CA ASP A 887 -94.05 -33.55 109.45
C ASP A 887 -94.62 -32.72 108.27
N SER A 888 -94.41 -33.21 107.03
CA SER A 888 -94.88 -32.59 105.79
C SER A 888 -94.17 -31.28 105.42
N LEU A 889 -93.02 -31.01 106.03
CA LEU A 889 -92.05 -30.01 105.60
C LEU A 889 -90.84 -30.73 105.01
N ASP A 890 -90.12 -30.03 104.13
CA ASP A 890 -88.83 -30.49 103.59
C ASP A 890 -87.76 -29.99 104.55
N ASN A 891 -87.43 -30.80 105.55
CA ASN A 891 -86.51 -30.41 106.62
C ASN A 891 -85.07 -30.39 106.15
N ASP A 892 -84.68 -31.32 105.27
CA ASP A 892 -83.32 -31.41 104.75
C ASP A 892 -83.12 -30.66 103.42
N CYS A 893 -84.08 -29.80 103.07
CA CYS A 893 -83.99 -28.84 101.96
C CYS A 893 -83.55 -29.44 100.63
N ASN A 894 -83.81 -30.73 100.41
CA ASN A 894 -83.45 -31.40 99.17
C ASN A 894 -84.57 -31.29 98.10
N GLY A 895 -85.62 -30.54 98.42
CA GLY A 895 -86.74 -30.24 97.55
C GLY A 895 -87.84 -31.30 97.58
N LEU A 896 -87.73 -32.32 98.43
CA LEU A 896 -88.65 -33.46 98.48
C LEU A 896 -89.12 -33.67 99.92
N VAL A 897 -90.37 -33.27 100.18
CA VAL A 897 -91.03 -33.52 101.47
C VAL A 897 -91.05 -35.02 101.77
N ASP A 898 -90.49 -35.41 102.92
CA ASP A 898 -90.44 -36.77 103.45
C ASP A 898 -89.66 -37.76 102.55
N ASP A 899 -88.58 -37.32 101.91
CA ASP A 899 -87.75 -38.17 101.03
C ASP A 899 -86.55 -38.81 101.77
N GLY A 900 -85.75 -39.64 101.09
CA GLY A 900 -85.04 -40.74 101.74
C GLY A 900 -85.92 -41.99 101.89
N VAL A 901 -87.10 -41.95 101.27
CA VAL A 901 -87.92 -43.10 100.90
C VAL A 901 -87.61 -43.43 99.41
N THR A 902 -87.07 -44.63 99.18
CA THR A 902 -86.27 -45.08 98.01
C THR A 902 -86.77 -44.86 96.56
N SER A 903 -85.81 -44.50 95.66
CA SER A 903 -85.44 -45.10 94.33
C SER A 903 -85.67 -44.36 92.97
N VAL A 904 -84.54 -43.92 92.36
CA VAL A 904 -84.00 -43.89 90.93
C VAL A 904 -84.68 -43.29 89.65
N ASN A 905 -83.95 -42.36 89.00
CA ASN A 905 -83.49 -42.12 87.58
C ASN A 905 -84.39 -41.86 86.31
N GLU A 906 -83.99 -40.88 85.43
CA GLU A 906 -83.71 -41.05 83.94
C GLU A 906 -83.26 -39.79 83.07
N SER A 907 -82.21 -39.95 82.21
CA SER A 907 -81.95 -39.54 80.76
C SER A 907 -81.75 -38.06 80.25
N ALA A 908 -81.08 -37.65 79.11
CA ALA A 908 -80.13 -38.16 78.06
C ALA A 908 -79.80 -37.08 76.95
N GLN A 909 -78.66 -37.16 76.19
CA GLN A 909 -78.49 -36.87 74.73
C GLN A 909 -77.10 -37.34 74.16
N ASN A 910 -77.04 -37.87 72.90
CA ASN A 910 -76.05 -38.86 72.37
C ASN A 910 -74.92 -38.36 71.41
N PRO A 911 -73.66 -38.87 71.51
CA PRO A 911 -72.51 -38.66 70.57
C PRO A 911 -72.25 -39.80 69.54
N VAL A 912 -71.55 -39.51 68.42
CA VAL A 912 -71.09 -40.50 67.39
C VAL A 912 -69.72 -41.08 67.74
N ARG A 913 -69.53 -42.40 67.67
CA ARG A 913 -68.27 -43.09 68.01
C ARG A 913 -67.78 -44.05 66.91
N LEU A 914 -66.47 -44.05 66.67
CA LEU A 914 -65.79 -44.94 65.71
C LEU A 914 -64.71 -45.74 66.44
N PHE A 915 -64.76 -47.07 66.39
CA PHE A 915 -63.76 -47.88 67.06
C PHE A 915 -63.58 -49.28 66.43
N PRO A 916 -62.34 -49.81 66.40
CA PRO A 916 -61.09 -49.12 66.73
C PRO A 916 -60.70 -48.13 65.62
N ASN A 917 -60.08 -47.01 66.00
CA ASN A 917 -59.45 -46.07 65.07
C ASN A 917 -58.18 -45.51 65.74
N PRO A 918 -56.96 -45.89 65.31
CA PRO A 918 -56.64 -46.65 64.09
C PRO A 918 -57.17 -48.09 64.07
N THR A 919 -57.44 -48.65 62.88
CA THR A 919 -57.95 -50.03 62.68
C THR A 919 -56.99 -50.90 61.88
N ASN A 920 -57.01 -52.22 62.16
CA ASN A 920 -56.30 -53.26 61.39
C ASN A 920 -57.17 -53.92 60.30
N GLY A 921 -58.28 -53.29 59.91
CA GLY A 921 -59.09 -53.69 58.75
C GLY A 921 -60.58 -53.86 59.02
N LEU A 922 -61.02 -53.96 60.27
CA LEU A 922 -62.44 -53.98 60.64
C LEU A 922 -62.73 -52.82 61.61
N MET A 923 -63.76 -52.03 61.33
CA MET A 923 -64.16 -50.89 62.16
C MET A 923 -65.66 -50.91 62.42
N THR A 924 -66.07 -50.53 63.62
CA THR A 924 -67.48 -50.33 63.99
C THR A 924 -67.81 -48.84 64.02
N VAL A 925 -68.94 -48.49 63.43
CA VAL A 925 -69.53 -47.16 63.48
C VAL A 925 -70.76 -47.21 64.39
N GLU A 926 -70.73 -46.46 65.49
CA GLU A 926 -71.87 -46.25 66.38
C GLU A 926 -72.47 -44.86 66.11
N TYR A 927 -73.67 -44.85 65.57
CA TYR A 927 -74.46 -43.66 65.29
C TYR A 927 -75.93 -43.99 65.47
N GLY A 928 -76.63 -43.26 66.35
CA GLY A 928 -78.04 -43.49 66.73
C GLY A 928 -79.06 -43.17 65.62
N PHE A 929 -78.83 -43.67 64.40
CA PHE A 929 -79.64 -43.51 63.21
C PHE A 929 -79.94 -44.89 62.63
N ALA A 930 -81.18 -45.12 62.17
CA ALA A 930 -81.70 -46.46 61.90
C ALA A 930 -82.11 -46.66 60.42
N GLU A 931 -81.28 -46.22 59.47
CA GLU A 931 -81.51 -46.43 58.02
C GLU A 931 -80.21 -46.76 57.26
N THR A 932 -80.34 -47.20 56.00
CA THR A 932 -79.21 -47.47 55.09
C THR A 932 -78.49 -46.18 54.71
N LEU A 933 -77.21 -46.06 55.05
CA LEU A 933 -76.36 -44.94 54.61
C LEU A 933 -75.35 -45.41 53.55
N SER A 934 -75.02 -44.53 52.61
CA SER A 934 -73.88 -44.74 51.73
C SER A 934 -72.62 -44.22 52.39
N ILE A 935 -71.68 -45.12 52.65
CA ILE A 935 -70.35 -44.80 53.18
C ILE A 935 -69.37 -44.70 52.02
N SER A 936 -68.69 -43.56 51.90
CA SER A 936 -67.60 -43.35 50.94
C SER A 936 -66.29 -43.03 51.69
N ILE A 937 -65.20 -43.64 51.25
CA ILE A 937 -63.86 -43.48 51.82
C ILE A 937 -62.96 -42.84 50.78
N PHE A 938 -62.18 -41.84 51.21
CA PHE A 938 -61.32 -41.04 50.36
C PHE A 938 -59.89 -41.05 50.85
N TYR A 939 -58.94 -41.05 49.91
CA TYR A 939 -57.55 -40.69 50.17
C TYR A 939 -57.47 -39.22 50.61
N PRO A 940 -56.38 -38.79 51.27
CA PRO A 940 -56.22 -37.40 51.70
C PRO A 940 -56.23 -36.40 50.52
N ASP A 941 -55.86 -36.85 49.32
CA ASP A 941 -55.91 -36.08 48.07
C ASP A 941 -57.32 -35.97 47.44
N GLY A 942 -58.36 -36.50 48.10
CA GLY A 942 -59.75 -36.42 47.68
C GLY A 942 -60.19 -37.49 46.67
N ARG A 943 -59.30 -38.38 46.20
CA ARG A 943 -59.68 -39.52 45.36
C ARG A 943 -60.47 -40.56 46.15
N LYS A 944 -61.57 -41.06 45.60
CA LYS A 944 -62.44 -42.06 46.26
C LYS A 944 -61.78 -43.44 46.22
N ALA A 945 -61.47 -43.97 47.40
CA ALA A 945 -60.85 -45.28 47.58
C ALA A 945 -61.90 -46.42 47.59
N LEU A 946 -63.07 -46.18 48.19
CA LEU A 946 -64.13 -47.19 48.32
C LEU A 946 -65.51 -46.49 48.49
N ALA A 947 -66.58 -47.12 48.03
CA ALA A 947 -67.95 -46.75 48.44
C ALA A 947 -68.83 -48.00 48.59
N ARG A 948 -69.60 -48.06 49.67
CA ARG A 948 -70.54 -49.17 49.97
C ARG A 948 -71.82 -48.61 50.60
N LYS A 949 -72.94 -49.32 50.44
CA LYS A 949 -74.17 -49.06 51.19
C LYS A 949 -74.17 -49.95 52.44
N VAL A 950 -74.51 -49.37 53.57
CA VAL A 950 -74.39 -50.03 54.87
C VAL A 950 -75.65 -49.78 55.69
N ASP A 951 -76.24 -50.86 56.17
CA ASP A 951 -77.44 -50.83 56.99
C ASP A 951 -77.06 -50.73 58.46
N PHE A 952 -77.48 -49.65 59.12
CA PHE A 952 -77.31 -49.51 60.56
C PHE A 952 -78.39 -50.30 61.27
N THR A 953 -77.98 -51.35 62.00
CA THR A 953 -78.89 -52.15 62.82
C THR A 953 -78.67 -51.77 64.27
N ASN A 954 -79.71 -51.26 64.93
CA ASN A 954 -79.65 -50.76 66.30
C ASN A 954 -78.58 -49.66 66.53
N GLY A 955 -78.34 -48.81 65.53
CA GLY A 955 -77.39 -47.70 65.63
C GLY A 955 -75.92 -48.10 65.47
N PHE A 956 -75.63 -49.34 65.05
CA PHE A 956 -74.28 -49.80 64.74
C PHE A 956 -74.16 -50.32 63.32
N ALA A 957 -72.98 -50.17 62.74
CA ALA A 957 -72.60 -50.82 61.49
C ALA A 957 -71.13 -51.23 61.48
N GLN A 958 -70.82 -52.35 60.83
CA GLN A 958 -69.46 -52.86 60.69
C GLN A 958 -68.93 -52.63 59.28
N LEU A 959 -67.69 -52.15 59.20
CA LEU A 959 -67.00 -51.81 57.96
C LEU A 959 -65.74 -52.66 57.81
N ASP A 960 -65.65 -53.35 56.68
CA ASP A 960 -64.44 -54.06 56.26
C ASP A 960 -63.62 -53.18 55.31
N LEU A 961 -62.39 -52.91 55.75
CA LEU A 961 -61.37 -52.06 55.15
C LEU A 961 -60.09 -52.85 54.85
N MET A 962 -60.14 -54.19 54.83
CA MET A 962 -59.00 -55.05 54.49
C MET A 962 -58.45 -54.78 53.09
N ASP A 963 -59.30 -54.33 52.16
CA ASP A 963 -58.94 -54.02 50.78
C ASP A 963 -58.16 -52.68 50.64
N LEU A 964 -58.11 -51.87 51.70
CA LEU A 964 -57.36 -50.61 51.72
C LEU A 964 -55.95 -50.85 52.22
N LEU A 965 -54.97 -50.24 51.54
CA LEU A 965 -53.58 -50.21 52.00
C LEU A 965 -53.47 -49.42 53.33
N PRO A 966 -52.45 -49.69 54.16
CA PRO A 966 -52.16 -48.86 55.33
C PRO A 966 -52.02 -47.38 54.97
N GLY A 967 -52.69 -46.50 55.71
CA GLY A 967 -52.75 -45.08 55.41
C GLY A 967 -53.88 -44.33 56.13
N ILE A 968 -53.88 -43.01 55.97
CA ILE A 968 -54.93 -42.12 56.50
C ILE A 968 -56.02 -41.96 55.45
N TYR A 969 -57.27 -42.10 55.87
CA TYR A 969 -58.45 -41.94 55.00
C TYR A 969 -59.51 -41.08 55.68
N TYR A 970 -60.42 -40.51 54.88
CA TYR A 970 -61.61 -39.82 55.38
C TYR A 970 -62.86 -40.61 55.04
N LEU A 971 -63.65 -40.92 56.07
CA LEU A 971 -64.93 -41.61 55.95
C LEU A 971 -66.07 -40.59 56.00
N MET A 972 -66.94 -40.65 55.00
CA MET A 972 -68.12 -39.80 54.88
C MET A 972 -69.38 -40.66 54.76
N ALA A 973 -70.39 -40.35 55.58
CA ALA A 973 -71.71 -40.98 55.54
C ALA A 973 -72.74 -40.04 54.92
N THR A 974 -73.41 -40.50 53.87
CA THR A 974 -74.48 -39.76 53.19
C THR A 974 -75.76 -40.59 53.08
N ASP A 975 -76.92 -39.96 53.26
CA ASP A 975 -78.22 -40.58 53.02
C ASP A 975 -78.52 -40.71 51.50
N GLN A 976 -79.71 -41.22 51.16
CA GLN A 976 -80.15 -41.38 49.76
C GLN A 976 -80.33 -40.05 49.01
N ASN A 977 -80.49 -38.95 49.73
CA ASN A 977 -80.62 -37.59 49.19
C ASN A 977 -79.26 -36.87 49.11
N SER A 978 -78.16 -37.58 49.41
CA SER A 978 -76.78 -37.06 49.48
C SER A 978 -76.50 -36.07 50.62
N THR A 979 -77.34 -36.02 51.67
CA THR A 979 -77.10 -35.22 52.88
C THR A 979 -75.97 -35.84 53.69
N ARG A 980 -74.99 -35.02 54.11
CA ARG A 980 -73.85 -35.48 54.93
C ARG A 980 -74.22 -35.51 56.41
N HIS A 981 -74.15 -36.69 57.04
CA HIS A 981 -74.41 -36.84 58.48
C HIS A 981 -73.17 -36.58 59.34
N PHE A 982 -72.04 -37.16 58.94
CA PHE A 982 -70.76 -36.94 59.58
C PHE A 982 -69.60 -37.22 58.61
N VAL A 983 -68.47 -36.60 58.89
CA VAL A 983 -67.17 -36.89 58.26
C VAL A 983 -66.17 -37.11 59.38
N LYS A 984 -65.42 -38.22 59.34
CA LYS A 984 -64.42 -38.54 60.35
C LYS A 984 -63.15 -39.09 59.71
N LYS A 985 -62.01 -38.66 60.25
CA LYS A 985 -60.68 -39.20 59.90
C LYS A 985 -60.55 -40.61 60.45
N ILE A 986 -60.11 -41.54 59.61
CA ILE A 986 -59.78 -42.90 60.01
C ILE A 986 -58.35 -43.25 59.60
N VAL A 987 -57.70 -44.10 60.38
CA VAL A 987 -56.33 -44.57 60.12
C VAL A 987 -56.36 -46.08 59.98
N ARG A 988 -55.92 -46.60 58.83
CA ARG A 988 -55.70 -48.04 58.59
C ARG A 988 -54.23 -48.33 58.86
N MET A 989 -53.92 -49.13 59.87
CA MET A 989 -52.55 -49.56 60.18
C MET A 989 -52.09 -50.72 59.31
#